data_AF-A0A8H7T0Z0-F1
#
_entry.id   AF-A0A8H7T0Z0-F1
#
_cell.length_a   1.000
_cell.length_b   1.000
_cell.length_c   1.000
_cell.angle_alpha   90.00
_cell.angle_beta   90.00
_cell.angle_gamma   90.00
#
_symmetry.space_group_name_H-M   'P 1'
#
loop_
_entity.id
_entity.type
_entity.pdbx_description
1 polymer ?
#
loop_
_entity_poly.entity_id
_entity_poly.type
_entity_poly.pdbx_seq_one_letter_code
_entity_poly.pdbx_strand_id
1 'polypeptide(L)'
;MSIVNCTDRRRDEFVVSTGLGNGLLWHSFQGTNSGVRVSSFSQSFLSVLASALLPFAVTSVSVTSEFLGNVTSTNTENIRDLGFSGTVGNVNINTYGDTLICGDGSAHDRYYQAPPCNLLHANSAAYAEPDPRNITDFNIDADGNAQIFCGYFADEAPEENYGMGLTNVIAQPGSSTHGILYFLKNYRPNAMDMIVGAGVAVVDVSGPYPTCRRTSENMWTSNEPQYGDHGQLLAQDGWVYVYGGTNTTKYYDGVYVMRVPHESQQDLDCYEYWNGTQFTRDRVYDPTEEQAILGPGSSQGTITWNPHLNAYLYVYTHLAELRGKTASKPEGPFRDYFTIFTATDFAFVYSPSQQTHYDPSGKTLVLSYTGFPNIIQAVKAIHLFLLGLLIDTQTCGDSYITRGFNTSGVQPSTFNPMGNPPDDRSTSSAGPNWIEYLTTTYNSSLIMTYDFAVSGGAIPNSLVDQVMFQYEPLYSHSNHTWTSENTVFMTWIESNDITIISFLYQDHLDVKTTLPPQFDQYFDLMENLYKTGARKCLFINMPPLDRTPMIMSHTDDIIAELKAGVALFNEVLLPKYVDWFQGNHSNVKRVPVPAQHIVACNNVTSHQHHISSTTPKPMLNNSFVNKQPNEYRKVRVPSSGPSCS
;
A
#
# COMPACT_ATOMS: atom_id res chain seq x y z
N MET A 1 49.24 32.16 33.81
CA MET A 1 48.45 31.14 33.10
C MET A 1 46.98 31.37 33.46
N SER A 2 46.15 31.66 32.45
CA SER A 2 44.68 31.80 32.46
C SER A 2 44.14 33.03 33.26
N ILE A 3 43.70 34.19 32.73
CA ILE A 3 42.89 34.58 31.54
C ILE A 3 41.57 33.78 31.54
N VAL A 4 40.34 34.28 31.78
CA VAL A 4 39.66 35.60 31.84
C VAL A 4 38.38 35.46 32.73
N ASN A 5 38.23 36.21 33.84
CA ASN A 5 37.37 37.41 34.08
C ASN A 5 35.92 37.38 33.54
N CYS A 6 34.92 37.30 34.44
CA CYS A 6 34.09 38.41 34.99
C CYS A 6 33.16 39.05 33.93
N THR A 7 31.87 39.33 34.12
CA THR A 7 30.88 39.20 35.20
C THR A 7 29.55 39.68 34.56
N ASP A 8 28.46 39.06 34.95
CA ASP A 8 27.11 39.60 35.13
C ASP A 8 26.81 41.03 34.58
N ARG A 9 25.95 41.11 33.56
CA ARG A 9 25.06 42.25 33.31
C ARG A 9 23.77 41.78 32.67
N ARG A 10 22.65 42.09 33.31
CA ARG A 10 21.32 42.21 32.71
C ARG A 10 21.41 43.00 31.41
N ARG A 11 20.76 42.50 30.35
CA ARG A 11 20.16 43.31 29.29
C ARG A 11 18.72 42.83 29.11
N ASP A 12 17.80 43.62 29.65
CA ASP A 12 16.61 43.95 28.89
C ASP A 12 17.08 44.56 27.58
N GLU A 13 16.56 44.12 26.43
CA GLU A 13 16.37 44.96 25.24
C GLU A 13 15.60 44.18 24.15
N PHE A 14 14.37 44.66 23.95
CA PHE A 14 13.56 44.63 22.73
C PHE A 14 13.11 43.27 22.17
N VAL A 15 12.00 42.78 22.72
CA VAL A 15 10.89 42.32 21.89
C VAL A 15 10.43 43.51 21.06
N VAL A 16 11.00 43.70 19.87
CA VAL A 16 10.29 44.46 18.84
C VAL A 16 9.19 43.53 18.36
N SER A 17 7.99 43.74 18.87
CA SER A 17 6.78 43.34 18.16
C SER A 17 6.75 44.13 16.85
N THR A 18 7.43 43.67 15.81
CA THR A 18 7.03 44.00 14.45
C THR A 18 5.78 43.17 14.18
N GLY A 19 4.66 43.68 14.68
CA GLY A 19 3.36 43.32 14.14
C GLY A 19 3.35 43.75 12.68
N LEU A 20 3.62 42.80 11.79
CA LEU A 20 3.30 42.80 10.36
C LEU A 20 3.39 41.33 9.87
N GLY A 21 2.81 40.41 10.64
CA GLY A 21 2.59 39.03 10.23
C GLY A 21 1.23 38.89 9.58
N ASN A 22 1.07 39.41 8.36
CA ASN A 22 -0.09 39.13 7.53
C ASN A 22 0.34 38.27 6.34
N GLY A 23 0.45 36.95 6.57
CA GLY A 23 0.31 35.98 5.49
C GLY A 23 -1.14 36.06 4.99
N LEU A 24 -1.38 36.88 3.96
CA LEU A 24 -2.72 37.12 3.41
C LEU A 24 -2.66 37.16 1.89
N LEU A 25 -2.36 36.02 1.26
CA LEU A 25 -2.61 35.83 -0.18
C LEU A 25 -3.83 34.95 -0.47
N TRP A 26 -4.44 34.31 0.53
CA TRP A 26 -5.71 33.58 0.38
C TRP A 26 -6.57 33.68 1.65
N HIS A 27 -7.50 34.64 1.72
CA HIS A 27 -8.66 34.52 2.61
C HIS A 27 -9.72 33.64 1.93
N SER A 28 -9.90 32.41 2.41
CA SER A 28 -11.10 31.63 2.12
C SER A 28 -12.19 31.94 3.16
N PHE A 29 -13.41 32.10 2.67
CA PHE A 29 -14.58 32.57 3.42
C PHE A 29 -14.87 31.70 4.67
N GLN A 30 -15.08 32.34 5.82
CA GLN A 30 -15.67 31.70 7.00
C GLN A 30 -17.14 31.33 6.70
N GLY A 31 -17.38 30.05 6.43
CA GLY A 31 -18.71 29.43 6.40
C GLY A 31 -18.80 28.36 7.49
N THR A 32 -19.78 28.48 8.38
CA THR A 32 -20.03 27.58 9.50
C THR A 32 -20.29 26.13 9.07
N ASN A 33 -19.58 25.18 9.71
CA ASN A 33 -19.83 23.74 9.84
C ASN A 33 -20.87 23.11 8.88
N SER A 34 -20.39 22.64 7.72
CA SER A 34 -20.98 21.49 7.01
C SER A 34 -20.03 20.99 5.92
N GLY A 35 -19.56 19.73 6.05
CA GLY A 35 -18.97 18.89 5.00
C GLY A 35 -17.89 19.50 4.10
N VAL A 36 -16.62 19.14 4.33
CA VAL A 36 -15.50 19.49 3.45
C VAL A 36 -15.72 18.86 2.06
N ARG A 37 -16.25 19.64 1.12
CA ARG A 37 -16.15 19.35 -0.32
C ARG A 37 -14.87 19.99 -0.84
N VAL A 38 -13.86 19.16 -1.07
CA VAL A 38 -12.70 19.48 -1.90
C VAL A 38 -13.23 19.98 -3.25
N SER A 39 -12.85 21.19 -3.66
CA SER A 39 -13.35 21.76 -4.92
C SER A 39 -12.81 20.96 -6.11
N SER A 40 -13.56 20.92 -7.22
CA SER A 40 -13.13 20.28 -8.47
C SER A 40 -11.79 20.84 -8.99
N PHE A 41 -11.46 22.08 -8.60
CA PHE A 41 -10.18 22.76 -8.87
C PHE A 41 -8.98 22.07 -8.23
N SER A 42 -9.06 21.71 -6.95
CA SER A 42 -7.98 20.97 -6.28
C SER A 42 -7.81 19.58 -6.87
N GLN A 43 -8.89 18.91 -7.30
CA GLN A 43 -8.80 17.62 -7.97
C GLN A 43 -8.05 17.68 -9.31
N SER A 44 -8.29 18.70 -10.15
CA SER A 44 -7.59 18.82 -11.43
C SER A 44 -6.09 19.15 -11.25
N PHE A 45 -5.74 20.10 -10.37
CA PHE A 45 -4.34 20.43 -10.07
C PHE A 45 -3.59 19.24 -9.44
N LEU A 46 -4.21 18.56 -8.47
CA LEU A 46 -3.65 17.37 -7.84
C LEU A 46 -3.55 16.19 -8.82
N SER A 47 -4.48 16.04 -9.75
CA SER A 47 -4.42 14.99 -10.78
C SER A 47 -3.30 15.22 -11.79
N VAL A 48 -3.01 16.48 -12.17
CA VAL A 48 -1.89 16.82 -13.05
C VAL A 48 -0.56 16.59 -12.33
N LEU A 49 -0.44 16.95 -11.06
CA LEU A 49 0.75 16.70 -10.24
C LEU A 49 0.96 15.21 -9.97
N ALA A 50 -0.09 14.47 -9.63
CA ALA A 50 -0.04 13.01 -9.52
C ALA A 50 0.37 12.38 -10.87
N SER A 51 -0.16 12.88 -11.99
CA SER A 51 0.24 12.44 -13.35
C SER A 51 1.66 12.83 -13.74
N ALA A 52 2.20 13.89 -13.16
CA ALA A 52 3.58 14.34 -13.37
C ALA A 52 4.58 13.57 -12.48
N LEU A 53 4.11 13.01 -11.35
CA LEU A 53 4.85 12.10 -10.46
C LEU A 53 4.70 10.62 -10.86
N LEU A 54 3.64 10.25 -11.58
CA LEU A 54 3.36 8.90 -12.11
C LEU A 54 4.51 8.28 -12.93
N PRO A 55 5.30 9.01 -13.74
CA PRO A 55 6.48 8.45 -14.43
C PRO A 55 7.61 8.03 -13.47
N PHE A 56 7.49 8.36 -12.18
CA PHE A 56 8.46 8.06 -11.13
C PHE A 56 7.92 7.14 -10.05
N ALA A 57 6.62 6.80 -10.06
CA ALA A 57 6.09 5.72 -9.24
C ALA A 57 6.39 4.39 -9.93
N VAL A 58 7.55 3.80 -9.63
CA VAL A 58 7.72 2.37 -9.86
C VAL A 58 6.75 1.68 -8.89
N THR A 59 5.79 0.92 -9.43
CA THR A 59 4.76 0.17 -8.69
C THR A 59 5.08 -1.33 -8.61
N SER A 60 6.24 -1.77 -9.10
CA SER A 60 6.57 -3.18 -9.18
C SER A 60 7.18 -3.70 -7.90
N VAL A 61 6.64 -4.76 -7.30
CA VAL A 61 7.46 -5.57 -6.40
C VAL A 61 8.60 -6.16 -7.25
N SER A 62 9.86 -5.83 -6.95
CA SER A 62 10.98 -6.54 -7.58
C SER A 62 11.27 -7.76 -6.74
N VAL A 63 11.38 -8.89 -7.42
CA VAL A 63 11.66 -10.17 -6.78
C VAL A 63 12.90 -10.77 -7.40
N THR A 64 13.87 -11.10 -6.56
CA THR A 64 14.92 -12.05 -6.92
C THR A 64 14.56 -13.40 -6.32
N SER A 65 14.55 -14.42 -7.17
CA SER A 65 14.16 -15.78 -6.80
C SER A 65 15.28 -16.77 -7.09
N GLU A 66 15.41 -17.75 -6.19
CA GLU A 66 16.32 -18.87 -6.28
C GLU A 66 15.52 -20.15 -6.40
N PHE A 67 15.73 -20.89 -7.48
CA PHE A 67 15.19 -22.24 -7.62
C PHE A 67 15.91 -23.18 -6.65
N LEU A 68 15.16 -23.88 -5.80
CA LEU A 68 15.75 -24.77 -4.79
C LEU A 68 15.87 -26.22 -5.29
N GLY A 69 14.88 -26.69 -6.05
CA GLY A 69 14.84 -28.06 -6.56
C GLY A 69 13.46 -28.71 -6.42
N ASN A 70 13.40 -30.01 -6.73
CA ASN A 70 12.20 -30.82 -6.55
C ASN A 70 11.93 -31.05 -5.05
N VAL A 71 10.66 -31.08 -4.68
CA VAL A 71 10.21 -31.48 -3.35
C VAL A 71 9.91 -32.97 -3.37
N THR A 72 10.60 -33.75 -2.54
CA THR A 72 10.49 -35.21 -2.48
C THR A 72 10.36 -35.71 -1.05
N SER A 73 9.68 -36.84 -0.88
CA SER A 73 9.64 -37.53 0.41
C SER A 73 10.98 -38.17 0.74
N THR A 74 11.34 -38.18 2.02
CA THR A 74 12.58 -38.79 2.53
C THR A 74 12.43 -40.28 2.83
N ASN A 75 11.20 -40.77 2.92
CA ASN A 75 10.89 -42.12 3.39
C ASN A 75 9.85 -42.86 2.53
N THR A 76 9.37 -42.26 1.45
CA THR A 76 8.55 -42.92 0.43
C THR A 76 8.99 -42.50 -0.97
N GLU A 77 8.57 -43.27 -1.96
CA GLU A 77 8.79 -42.97 -3.38
C GLU A 77 7.53 -42.40 -4.05
N ASN A 78 6.60 -41.83 -3.25
CA ASN A 78 5.36 -41.28 -3.79
C ASN A 78 5.59 -39.93 -4.50
N ILE A 79 4.80 -39.67 -5.53
CA ILE A 79 4.69 -38.34 -6.15
C ILE A 79 3.30 -37.76 -5.88
N ARG A 80 3.18 -36.43 -5.93
CA ARG A 80 1.99 -35.70 -5.48
C ARG A 80 1.76 -34.43 -6.30
N ASP A 81 0.54 -33.90 -6.20
CA ASP A 81 0.25 -32.52 -6.57
C ASP A 81 -0.21 -31.66 -5.38
N LEU A 82 -0.34 -30.35 -5.62
CA LEU A 82 -0.64 -29.32 -4.64
C LEU A 82 0.53 -29.12 -3.66
N GLY A 83 0.26 -29.15 -2.34
CA GLY A 83 1.24 -28.88 -1.29
C GLY A 83 0.92 -27.65 -0.45
N PHE A 84 -0.33 -27.52 -0.01
CA PHE A 84 -0.74 -26.45 0.90
C PHE A 84 -0.08 -26.65 2.27
N SER A 85 0.42 -25.56 2.87
CA SER A 85 1.18 -25.62 4.12
C SER A 85 0.43 -25.01 5.28
N GLY A 86 0.53 -25.63 6.46
CA GLY A 86 0.06 -25.03 7.71
C GLY A 86 0.82 -25.54 8.92
N THR A 87 0.62 -24.87 10.05
CA THR A 87 1.30 -25.16 11.31
C THR A 87 0.28 -25.33 12.44
N VAL A 88 0.40 -26.43 13.19
CA VAL A 88 -0.38 -26.68 14.41
C VAL A 88 0.60 -26.94 15.56
N GLY A 89 0.64 -26.02 16.53
CA GLY A 89 1.68 -26.03 17.56
C GLY A 89 3.08 -25.91 16.94
N ASN A 90 3.89 -26.94 17.10
CA ASN A 90 5.24 -27.03 16.50
C ASN A 90 5.30 -27.96 15.29
N VAL A 91 4.16 -28.45 14.81
CA VAL A 91 4.07 -29.40 13.70
C VAL A 91 3.73 -28.65 12.43
N ASN A 92 4.67 -28.63 11.48
CA ASN A 92 4.44 -28.11 10.13
C ASN A 92 3.98 -29.27 9.24
N ILE A 93 2.83 -29.10 8.61
CA ILE A 93 2.20 -30.13 7.78
C ILE A 93 1.93 -29.55 6.41
N ASN A 94 2.29 -30.33 5.39
CA ASN A 94 1.86 -30.07 4.02
C ASN A 94 0.78 -31.07 3.63
N THR A 95 -0.33 -30.57 3.07
CA THR A 95 -1.43 -31.37 2.53
C THR A 95 -1.36 -31.39 1.01
N TYR A 96 -1.67 -32.55 0.45
CA TYR A 96 -1.52 -32.84 -0.97
C TYR A 96 -2.83 -33.38 -1.55
N GLY A 97 -2.96 -33.27 -2.87
CA GLY A 97 -4.02 -33.91 -3.63
C GLY A 97 -3.64 -35.34 -4.02
N ASP A 98 -3.79 -35.66 -5.30
CA ASP A 98 -3.55 -37.00 -5.82
C ASP A 98 -2.12 -37.45 -5.47
N THR A 99 -2.05 -38.59 -4.79
CA THR A 99 -0.80 -39.23 -4.37
C THR A 99 -0.63 -40.52 -5.17
N LEU A 100 0.50 -40.64 -5.85
CA LEU A 100 0.73 -41.68 -6.85
C LEU A 100 2.06 -42.42 -6.64
N ILE A 101 2.16 -43.60 -7.22
CA ILE A 101 3.39 -44.36 -7.38
C ILE A 101 3.62 -44.68 -8.86
N CYS A 102 4.85 -44.48 -9.36
CA CYS A 102 5.20 -44.70 -10.77
C CYS A 102 6.18 -45.86 -10.86
N GLY A 103 5.86 -46.87 -11.67
CA GLY A 103 6.73 -48.03 -11.90
C GLY A 103 7.27 -48.66 -10.62
N ASP A 104 8.60 -48.76 -10.50
CA ASP A 104 9.27 -49.30 -9.30
C ASP A 104 9.53 -48.26 -8.21
N GLY A 105 9.05 -47.03 -8.40
CA GLY A 105 9.28 -45.91 -7.52
C GLY A 105 10.67 -45.30 -7.69
N SER A 106 11.50 -45.66 -8.67
CA SER A 106 12.80 -45.04 -8.88
C SER A 106 12.70 -43.56 -9.25
N ALA A 107 13.79 -42.80 -9.03
CA ALA A 107 13.83 -41.38 -9.40
C ALA A 107 13.61 -41.15 -10.91
N HIS A 108 13.97 -42.14 -11.74
CA HIS A 108 13.70 -42.14 -13.17
C HIS A 108 12.19 -42.25 -13.42
N ASP A 109 11.53 -43.28 -12.88
CA ASP A 109 10.11 -43.53 -13.10
C ASP A 109 9.25 -42.40 -12.54
N ARG A 110 9.63 -41.81 -11.40
CA ARG A 110 8.94 -40.63 -10.83
C ARG A 110 9.04 -39.39 -11.70
N TYR A 111 10.23 -39.13 -12.28
CA TYR A 111 10.45 -37.93 -13.09
C TYR A 111 9.83 -38.05 -14.48
N TYR A 112 10.01 -39.19 -15.15
CA TYR A 112 9.49 -39.40 -16.50
C TYR A 112 8.05 -39.93 -16.54
N GLN A 113 7.54 -40.43 -15.41
CA GLN A 113 6.22 -41.06 -15.29
C GLN A 113 6.01 -42.14 -16.36
N ALA A 114 7.07 -42.94 -16.56
CA ALA A 114 7.14 -44.01 -17.53
C ALA A 114 7.71 -45.26 -16.83
N PRO A 115 6.87 -46.27 -16.51
CA PRO A 115 5.47 -46.43 -16.91
C PRO A 115 4.52 -45.43 -16.21
N PRO A 116 3.28 -45.25 -16.72
CA PRO A 116 2.28 -44.38 -16.10
C PRO A 116 2.08 -44.68 -14.62
N CYS A 117 1.86 -43.63 -13.83
CA CYS A 117 1.70 -43.74 -12.40
C CYS A 117 0.31 -44.29 -12.03
N ASN A 118 0.25 -45.05 -10.95
CA ASN A 118 -1.00 -45.51 -10.34
C ASN A 118 -1.39 -44.56 -9.21
N LEU A 119 -2.66 -44.14 -9.21
CA LEU A 119 -3.23 -43.40 -8.10
C LEU A 119 -3.33 -44.30 -6.86
N LEU A 120 -2.78 -43.85 -5.74
CA LEU A 120 -2.89 -44.51 -4.45
C LEU A 120 -4.07 -43.93 -3.67
N HIS A 121 -4.06 -42.61 -3.47
CA HIS A 121 -5.07 -41.88 -2.72
C HIS A 121 -5.31 -40.51 -3.35
N ALA A 122 -6.51 -39.97 -3.20
CA ALA A 122 -6.85 -38.63 -3.71
C ALA A 122 -6.34 -37.48 -2.83
N ASN A 123 -5.85 -37.80 -1.63
CA ASN A 123 -5.23 -36.85 -0.73
C ASN A 123 -4.22 -37.57 0.18
N SER A 124 -3.22 -36.84 0.62
CA SER A 124 -2.32 -37.26 1.69
C SER A 124 -1.77 -36.05 2.43
N ALA A 125 -0.95 -36.28 3.45
CA ALA A 125 -0.19 -35.23 4.11
C ALA A 125 1.16 -35.76 4.59
N ALA A 126 2.10 -34.84 4.78
CA ALA A 126 3.46 -35.13 5.23
C ALA A 126 3.95 -34.04 6.17
N TYR A 127 4.96 -34.34 6.99
CA TYR A 127 5.70 -33.32 7.71
C TYR A 127 6.53 -32.49 6.74
N ALA A 128 6.52 -31.17 6.92
CA ALA A 128 7.48 -30.30 6.26
C ALA A 128 8.82 -30.37 7.01
N GLU A 129 9.91 -30.69 6.30
CA GLU A 129 11.24 -30.78 6.88
C GLU A 129 11.95 -29.41 6.89
N PRO A 130 13.02 -29.22 7.69
CA PRO A 130 13.78 -27.97 7.69
C PRO A 130 14.34 -27.55 6.32
N ASP A 131 14.64 -28.53 5.46
CA ASP A 131 14.95 -28.28 4.05
C ASP A 131 13.65 -28.30 3.24
N PRO A 132 13.25 -27.20 2.56
CA PRO A 132 11.99 -27.11 1.82
C PRO A 132 11.89 -28.03 0.60
N ARG A 133 12.97 -28.75 0.26
CA ARG A 133 12.98 -29.79 -0.77
C ARG A 133 12.59 -31.16 -0.22
N ASN A 134 12.48 -31.28 1.10
CA ASN A 134 12.24 -32.55 1.78
C ASN A 134 10.91 -32.50 2.54
N ILE A 135 10.19 -33.60 2.49
CA ILE A 135 9.06 -33.89 3.36
C ILE A 135 9.23 -35.29 3.92
N THR A 136 8.52 -35.59 5.01
CA THR A 136 8.53 -36.94 5.60
C THR A 136 7.11 -37.40 5.76
N ASP A 137 6.76 -38.49 5.08
CA ASP A 137 5.43 -39.06 5.18
C ASP A 137 5.24 -39.72 6.54
N PHE A 138 4.02 -39.59 7.04
CA PHE A 138 3.55 -40.30 8.20
C PHE A 138 2.42 -41.26 7.79
N ASN A 139 2.12 -42.22 8.68
CA ASN A 139 1.10 -43.25 8.43
C ASN A 139 1.32 -43.99 7.10
N ILE A 140 2.43 -44.72 7.02
CA ILE A 140 2.85 -45.47 5.83
C ILE A 140 2.32 -46.91 5.94
N ASP A 141 1.85 -47.47 4.82
CA ASP A 141 1.39 -48.85 4.74
C ASP A 141 2.52 -49.89 4.63
N ALA A 142 2.13 -51.15 4.53
CA ALA A 142 3.06 -52.28 4.44
C ALA A 142 3.91 -52.26 3.15
N ASP A 143 3.44 -51.57 2.11
CA ASP A 143 4.12 -51.47 0.81
C ASP A 143 5.00 -50.22 0.72
N GLY A 144 5.09 -49.43 1.80
CA GLY A 144 5.93 -48.23 1.85
C GLY A 144 5.27 -46.99 1.24
N ASN A 145 3.94 -46.97 1.11
CA ASN A 145 3.19 -45.85 0.56
C ASN A 145 2.47 -45.04 1.65
N ALA A 146 2.39 -43.73 1.45
CA ALA A 146 1.60 -42.86 2.31
C ALA A 146 0.12 -43.20 2.20
N GLN A 147 -0.56 -43.29 3.34
CA GLN A 147 -2.00 -43.52 3.40
C GLN A 147 -2.80 -42.23 3.22
N ILE A 148 -4.10 -42.39 2.95
CA ILE A 148 -5.06 -41.28 2.93
C ILE A 148 -5.03 -40.49 4.24
N PHE A 149 -5.07 -39.16 4.14
CA PHE A 149 -5.03 -38.29 5.31
C PHE A 149 -6.43 -37.98 5.84
N CYS A 150 -7.29 -37.37 5.02
CA CYS A 150 -8.69 -37.13 5.32
C CYS A 150 -9.54 -38.21 4.63
N GLY A 151 -10.09 -39.13 5.42
CA GLY A 151 -10.89 -40.24 4.91
C GLY A 151 -12.30 -39.84 4.45
N TYR A 152 -13.00 -40.80 3.84
CA TYR A 152 -14.34 -40.66 3.29
C TYR A 152 -15.44 -41.10 4.28
N PHE A 153 -16.66 -40.64 4.05
CA PHE A 153 -17.86 -41.19 4.70
C PHE A 153 -18.27 -42.53 4.06
N ALA A 154 -19.07 -43.31 4.79
CA ALA A 154 -19.40 -44.69 4.40
C ALA A 154 -20.19 -44.79 3.09
N ASP A 155 -20.92 -43.75 2.71
CA ASP A 155 -21.72 -43.64 1.48
C ASP A 155 -20.92 -43.11 0.28
N GLU A 156 -19.70 -42.59 0.52
CA GLU A 156 -18.73 -42.18 -0.50
C GLU A 156 -17.94 -43.39 -1.02
N ALA A 157 -18.67 -44.42 -1.47
CA ALA A 157 -18.12 -45.67 -1.97
C ALA A 157 -18.54 -45.97 -3.42
N PRO A 158 -17.69 -46.64 -4.22
CA PRO A 158 -16.28 -46.94 -3.94
C PRO A 158 -15.40 -45.67 -3.96
N GLU A 159 -14.31 -45.68 -3.19
CA GLU A 159 -13.38 -44.56 -3.03
C GLU A 159 -12.83 -44.04 -4.37
N GLU A 160 -12.63 -44.92 -5.35
CA GLU A 160 -12.18 -44.59 -6.71
C GLU A 160 -13.07 -43.56 -7.43
N ASN A 161 -14.37 -43.49 -7.07
CA ASN A 161 -15.31 -42.52 -7.66
C ASN A 161 -15.25 -41.14 -7.00
N TYR A 162 -14.48 -40.99 -5.92
CA TYR A 162 -14.38 -39.75 -5.18
C TYR A 162 -12.94 -39.25 -5.13
N GLY A 163 -12.80 -37.94 -5.11
CA GLY A 163 -11.54 -37.23 -4.87
C GLY A 163 -11.72 -36.19 -3.76
N MET A 164 -10.60 -35.71 -3.22
CA MET A 164 -10.61 -34.73 -2.14
C MET A 164 -9.45 -33.74 -2.30
N GLY A 165 -9.75 -32.49 -2.62
CA GLY A 165 -8.75 -31.43 -2.55
C GLY A 165 -8.59 -30.96 -1.11
N LEU A 166 -7.37 -30.96 -0.56
CA LEU A 166 -7.09 -30.46 0.79
C LEU A 166 -6.24 -29.19 0.72
N THR A 167 -6.58 -28.20 1.55
CA THR A 167 -5.79 -26.97 1.66
C THR A 167 -5.20 -26.76 3.05
N ASN A 168 -4.61 -25.58 3.29
CA ASN A 168 -3.77 -25.33 4.45
C ASN A 168 -4.53 -25.49 5.77
N VAL A 169 -3.80 -25.86 6.82
CA VAL A 169 -4.32 -25.97 8.19
C VAL A 169 -4.02 -24.70 8.99
N ILE A 170 -5.01 -24.22 9.73
CA ILE A 170 -4.86 -23.14 10.72
C ILE A 170 -5.14 -23.73 12.11
N ALA A 171 -4.21 -23.53 13.05
CA ALA A 171 -4.40 -23.95 14.44
C ALA A 171 -5.66 -23.30 15.04
N GLN A 172 -6.44 -24.05 15.82
CA GLN A 172 -7.57 -23.48 16.53
C GLN A 172 -7.12 -22.48 17.60
N PRO A 173 -7.96 -21.50 18.00
CA PRO A 173 -7.61 -20.52 19.02
C PRO A 173 -7.07 -21.18 20.30
N GLY A 174 -5.83 -20.83 20.66
CA GLY A 174 -5.17 -21.34 21.87
C GLY A 174 -4.79 -22.84 21.83
N SER A 175 -4.97 -23.54 20.71
CA SER A 175 -4.64 -24.95 20.58
C SER A 175 -3.26 -25.15 19.96
N SER A 176 -2.44 -26.00 20.59
CA SER A 176 -1.17 -26.46 20.02
C SER A 176 -1.28 -27.86 19.39
N THR A 177 -2.46 -28.46 19.40
CA THR A 177 -2.67 -29.85 18.98
C THR A 177 -3.78 -30.03 17.96
N HIS A 178 -4.67 -29.05 17.81
CA HIS A 178 -5.79 -29.13 16.88
C HIS A 178 -5.79 -27.93 15.92
N GLY A 179 -6.05 -28.21 14.64
CA GLY A 179 -6.25 -27.22 13.60
C GLY A 179 -7.44 -27.56 12.72
N ILE A 180 -7.84 -26.60 11.88
CA ILE A 180 -8.90 -26.76 10.89
C ILE A 180 -8.30 -26.60 9.51
N LEU A 181 -8.67 -27.48 8.58
CA LEU A 181 -8.45 -27.32 7.15
C LEU A 181 -9.78 -27.32 6.39
N TYR A 182 -9.77 -26.78 5.18
CA TYR A 182 -10.90 -26.88 4.25
C TYR A 182 -10.62 -27.95 3.21
N PHE A 183 -11.68 -28.60 2.74
CA PHE A 183 -11.62 -29.59 1.68
C PHE A 183 -12.65 -29.30 0.58
N LEU A 184 -12.34 -29.74 -0.64
CA LEU A 184 -13.28 -29.85 -1.75
C LEU A 184 -13.57 -31.32 -2.03
N LYS A 185 -14.85 -31.69 -2.03
CA LYS A 185 -15.31 -33.02 -2.41
C LYS A 185 -15.49 -33.06 -3.92
N ASN A 186 -14.79 -33.98 -4.56
CA ASN A 186 -14.87 -34.24 -5.98
C ASN A 186 -15.58 -35.57 -6.23
N TYR A 187 -16.52 -35.60 -7.17
CA TYR A 187 -17.14 -36.81 -7.69
C TYR A 187 -16.61 -37.05 -9.10
N ARG A 188 -15.86 -38.14 -9.29
CA ARG A 188 -15.09 -38.42 -10.50
C ARG A 188 -15.40 -39.76 -11.17
N PRO A 189 -16.68 -40.07 -11.47
CA PRO A 189 -17.01 -41.29 -12.20
C PRO A 189 -16.33 -41.28 -13.57
N ASN A 190 -15.60 -42.36 -13.90
CA ASN A 190 -14.82 -42.47 -15.15
C ASN A 190 -13.73 -41.39 -15.30
N ALA A 191 -13.12 -40.94 -14.21
CA ALA A 191 -12.05 -39.93 -14.18
C ALA A 191 -12.46 -38.55 -14.74
N MET A 192 -13.74 -38.19 -14.65
CA MET A 192 -14.23 -36.83 -14.93
C MET A 192 -14.45 -36.05 -13.64
N ASP A 193 -13.59 -35.10 -13.35
CA ASP A 193 -13.64 -34.33 -12.10
C ASP A 193 -14.83 -33.35 -12.06
N MET A 194 -15.66 -33.50 -11.02
CA MET A 194 -16.76 -32.59 -10.69
C MET A 194 -16.72 -32.27 -9.21
N ILE A 195 -16.40 -31.03 -8.87
CA ILE A 195 -16.53 -30.56 -7.48
C ILE A 195 -18.02 -30.52 -7.12
N VAL A 196 -18.40 -31.32 -6.13
CA VAL A 196 -19.79 -31.52 -5.69
C VAL A 196 -20.08 -30.85 -4.34
N GLY A 197 -19.05 -30.44 -3.61
CA GLY A 197 -19.20 -29.66 -2.39
C GLY A 197 -17.87 -29.32 -1.73
N ALA A 198 -17.96 -28.58 -0.63
CA ALA A 198 -16.81 -28.19 0.19
C ALA A 198 -17.17 -28.26 1.67
N GLY A 199 -16.18 -28.37 2.55
CA GLY A 199 -16.40 -28.41 3.99
C GLY A 199 -15.12 -28.28 4.80
N VAL A 200 -15.21 -28.57 6.09
CA VAL A 200 -14.09 -28.46 7.03
C VAL A 200 -13.74 -29.79 7.69
N ALA A 201 -12.46 -29.98 7.99
CA ALA A 201 -11.94 -31.11 8.72
C ALA A 201 -11.06 -30.67 9.88
N VAL A 202 -11.08 -31.45 10.97
CA VAL A 202 -10.22 -31.26 12.13
C VAL A 202 -8.94 -32.05 11.93
N VAL A 203 -7.80 -31.36 12.05
CA VAL A 203 -6.47 -31.97 12.12
C VAL A 203 -6.06 -32.10 13.57
N ASP A 204 -5.70 -33.30 14.02
CA ASP A 204 -5.17 -33.57 15.35
C ASP A 204 -3.72 -34.06 15.26
N VAL A 205 -2.80 -33.32 15.87
CA VAL A 205 -1.35 -33.61 15.91
C VAL A 205 -0.87 -34.10 17.28
N SER A 206 -1.78 -34.44 18.20
CA SER A 206 -1.45 -34.94 19.54
C SER A 206 -1.01 -36.40 19.58
N GLY A 207 -1.35 -37.15 18.52
CA GLY A 207 -1.06 -38.57 18.38
C GLY A 207 0.36 -38.89 17.93
N PRO A 208 0.65 -40.17 17.60
CA PRO A 208 1.94 -40.59 17.06
C PRO A 208 2.24 -39.98 15.67
N TYR A 209 1.19 -39.54 14.97
CA TYR A 209 1.24 -38.79 13.74
C TYR A 209 -0.04 -37.94 13.57
N PRO A 210 -0.03 -36.90 12.73
CA PRO A 210 -1.21 -36.12 12.41
C PRO A 210 -2.34 -36.96 11.81
N THR A 211 -3.56 -36.70 12.25
CA THR A 211 -4.78 -37.31 11.69
C THR A 211 -5.76 -36.24 11.21
N CYS A 212 -6.60 -36.56 10.24
CA CYS A 212 -7.63 -35.65 9.73
C CYS A 212 -9.02 -36.30 9.80
N ARG A 213 -9.99 -35.58 10.34
CA ARG A 213 -11.38 -36.03 10.43
C ARG A 213 -12.34 -34.96 9.90
N ARG A 214 -13.05 -35.27 8.82
CA ARG A 214 -14.13 -34.45 8.27
C ARG A 214 -15.26 -34.28 9.29
N THR A 215 -15.78 -33.07 9.40
CA THR A 215 -16.86 -32.74 10.36
C THR A 215 -18.25 -33.03 9.80
N SER A 216 -18.39 -32.96 8.48
CA SER A 216 -19.62 -33.19 7.72
C SER A 216 -19.27 -33.62 6.31
N GLU A 217 -20.25 -34.17 5.58
CA GLU A 217 -20.05 -34.55 4.18
C GLU A 217 -19.69 -33.33 3.30
N ASN A 218 -20.49 -32.28 3.43
CA ASN A 218 -20.31 -30.98 2.81
C ASN A 218 -21.02 -29.92 3.67
N MET A 219 -20.43 -28.72 3.75
CA MET A 219 -21.08 -27.51 4.27
C MET A 219 -21.58 -26.61 3.11
N TRP A 220 -20.82 -26.57 2.01
CA TRP A 220 -21.18 -25.86 0.77
C TRP A 220 -21.40 -26.83 -0.38
N THR A 221 -22.27 -26.44 -1.31
CA THR A 221 -22.69 -27.25 -2.46
C THR A 221 -22.05 -26.75 -3.76
N SER A 222 -22.22 -27.50 -4.85
CA SER A 222 -21.67 -27.16 -6.17
C SER A 222 -22.26 -25.92 -6.85
N ASN A 223 -23.31 -25.32 -6.29
CA ASN A 223 -23.90 -24.06 -6.78
C ASN A 223 -23.31 -22.82 -6.09
N GLU A 224 -22.39 -23.02 -5.15
CA GLU A 224 -21.70 -21.95 -4.43
C GLU A 224 -20.25 -21.89 -4.88
N PRO A 225 -19.51 -20.80 -4.57
CA PRO A 225 -18.07 -20.80 -4.73
C PRO A 225 -17.43 -21.99 -4.00
N GLN A 226 -16.34 -22.49 -4.57
CA GLN A 226 -15.58 -23.64 -4.08
C GLN A 226 -14.72 -23.23 -2.88
N TYR A 227 -15.37 -22.81 -1.79
CA TYR A 227 -14.70 -22.22 -0.65
C TYR A 227 -13.69 -23.19 -0.03
N GLY A 228 -12.44 -22.73 0.03
CA GLY A 228 -11.30 -23.51 0.53
C GLY A 228 -10.34 -23.89 -0.59
N ASP A 229 -10.72 -23.77 -1.85
CA ASP A 229 -9.88 -24.07 -3.03
C ASP A 229 -8.58 -23.26 -3.08
N HIS A 230 -8.64 -21.98 -2.72
CA HIS A 230 -7.47 -21.09 -2.63
C HIS A 230 -6.92 -20.98 -1.20
N GLY A 231 -7.26 -21.95 -0.35
CA GLY A 231 -6.88 -21.98 1.05
C GLY A 231 -7.63 -20.98 1.94
N GLN A 232 -7.07 -20.82 3.14
CA GLN A 232 -7.59 -19.97 4.20
C GLN A 232 -6.49 -19.10 4.81
N LEU A 233 -6.90 -18.01 5.44
CA LEU A 233 -6.03 -17.00 6.04
C LEU A 233 -6.58 -16.58 7.39
N LEU A 234 -5.79 -16.71 8.46
CA LEU A 234 -6.05 -16.00 9.72
C LEU A 234 -5.55 -14.56 9.56
N ALA A 235 -6.49 -13.64 9.36
CA ALA A 235 -6.19 -12.24 9.13
C ALA A 235 -5.87 -11.49 10.43
N GLN A 236 -5.29 -10.30 10.30
CA GLN A 236 -4.87 -9.47 11.45
C GLN A 236 -6.05 -8.98 12.31
N ASP A 237 -7.27 -9.04 11.79
CA ASP A 237 -8.51 -8.70 12.50
C ASP A 237 -9.06 -9.85 13.37
N GLY A 238 -8.40 -11.01 13.39
CA GLY A 238 -8.80 -12.20 14.15
C GLY A 238 -9.86 -13.06 13.46
N TRP A 239 -10.20 -12.76 12.20
CA TRP A 239 -11.12 -13.58 11.40
C TRP A 239 -10.35 -14.51 10.47
N VAL A 240 -10.95 -15.66 10.17
CA VAL A 240 -10.46 -16.57 9.14
C VAL A 240 -11.18 -16.27 7.84
N TYR A 241 -10.43 -15.84 6.83
CA TYR A 241 -10.90 -15.63 5.46
C TYR A 241 -10.64 -16.89 4.63
N VAL A 242 -11.60 -17.28 3.82
CA VAL A 242 -11.57 -18.52 3.04
C VAL A 242 -11.92 -18.20 1.60
N TYR A 243 -11.07 -18.63 0.69
CA TYR A 243 -11.11 -18.22 -0.70
C TYR A 243 -11.49 -19.41 -1.60
N GLY A 244 -12.32 -19.16 -2.59
CA GLY A 244 -12.80 -20.21 -3.49
C GLY A 244 -12.98 -19.72 -4.93
N GLY A 245 -12.58 -20.55 -5.88
CA GLY A 245 -12.92 -20.39 -7.29
C GLY A 245 -14.36 -20.82 -7.57
N THR A 246 -14.68 -21.03 -8.85
CA THR A 246 -16.00 -21.50 -9.29
C THR A 246 -15.86 -22.55 -10.39
N ASN A 247 -16.97 -23.22 -10.70
CA ASN A 247 -17.07 -23.92 -11.97
C ASN A 247 -17.20 -22.89 -13.10
N THR A 248 -16.08 -22.58 -13.75
CA THR A 248 -15.97 -21.56 -14.80
C THR A 248 -16.75 -21.89 -16.07
N THR A 249 -17.24 -23.12 -16.22
CA THR A 249 -18.17 -23.47 -17.32
C THR A 249 -19.61 -23.04 -17.05
N LYS A 250 -19.94 -22.72 -15.79
CA LYS A 250 -21.29 -22.35 -15.34
C LYS A 250 -21.39 -20.91 -14.82
N TYR A 251 -20.38 -20.47 -14.06
CA TYR A 251 -20.40 -19.21 -13.34
C TYR A 251 -19.23 -18.32 -13.75
N TYR A 252 -19.23 -17.07 -13.29
CA TYR A 252 -18.15 -16.13 -13.58
C TYR A 252 -16.82 -16.64 -13.02
N ASP A 253 -15.79 -16.64 -13.88
CA ASP A 253 -14.41 -16.99 -13.52
C ASP A 253 -13.82 -15.91 -12.61
N GLY A 254 -13.76 -16.21 -11.33
CA GLY A 254 -13.26 -15.30 -10.31
C GLY A 254 -13.00 -16.00 -8.99
N VAL A 255 -12.38 -15.26 -8.07
CA VAL A 255 -12.17 -15.71 -6.69
C VAL A 255 -13.16 -15.00 -5.79
N TYR A 256 -13.78 -15.77 -4.91
CA TYR A 256 -14.79 -15.32 -3.96
C TYR A 256 -14.28 -15.57 -2.55
N VAL A 257 -14.74 -14.77 -1.60
CA VAL A 257 -14.29 -14.85 -0.21
C VAL A 257 -15.44 -14.89 0.77
N MET A 258 -15.31 -15.76 1.77
CA MET A 258 -16.11 -15.74 2.99
C MET A 258 -15.18 -15.57 4.19
N ARG A 259 -15.75 -15.24 5.35
CA ARG A 259 -15.03 -15.16 6.60
C ARG A 259 -15.84 -15.74 7.76
N VAL A 260 -15.14 -16.13 8.81
CA VAL A 260 -15.73 -16.66 10.04
C VAL A 260 -14.85 -16.27 11.24
N PRO A 261 -15.40 -16.06 12.45
CA PRO A 261 -14.58 -15.93 13.65
C PRO A 261 -13.66 -17.15 13.79
N HIS A 262 -12.42 -16.94 14.23
CA HIS A 262 -11.40 -17.99 14.29
C HIS A 262 -11.85 -19.21 15.12
N GLU A 263 -12.61 -19.00 16.19
CA GLU A 263 -13.20 -20.03 17.04
C GLU A 263 -14.35 -20.82 16.41
N SER A 264 -14.99 -20.28 15.35
CA SER A 264 -16.28 -20.77 14.84
C SER A 264 -16.19 -21.45 13.47
N GLN A 265 -15.00 -21.83 12.99
CA GLN A 265 -14.81 -22.47 11.67
C GLN A 265 -15.60 -23.78 11.46
N GLN A 266 -16.14 -24.40 12.50
CA GLN A 266 -16.96 -25.61 12.37
C GLN A 266 -18.47 -25.33 12.33
N ASP A 267 -18.87 -24.06 12.54
CA ASP A 267 -20.26 -23.65 12.61
C ASP A 267 -20.65 -22.86 11.36
N LEU A 268 -21.47 -23.46 10.50
CA LEU A 268 -21.89 -22.88 9.22
C LEU A 268 -22.67 -21.56 9.41
N ASP A 269 -23.41 -21.41 10.51
CA ASP A 269 -24.25 -20.23 10.77
C ASP A 269 -23.42 -18.99 11.16
N CYS A 270 -22.14 -19.19 11.50
CA CYS A 270 -21.21 -18.12 11.85
C CYS A 270 -20.50 -17.48 10.65
N TYR A 271 -20.66 -18.03 9.43
CA TYR A 271 -19.98 -17.50 8.25
C TYR A 271 -20.65 -16.24 7.69
N GLU A 272 -19.81 -15.33 7.20
CA GLU A 272 -20.22 -14.18 6.41
C GLU A 272 -19.57 -14.22 5.02
N TYR A 273 -20.34 -13.87 4.00
CA TYR A 273 -19.96 -13.94 2.60
C TYR A 273 -19.84 -12.53 2.02
N TRP A 274 -18.79 -12.31 1.24
CA TRP A 274 -18.59 -11.04 0.53
C TRP A 274 -19.61 -10.91 -0.60
N ASN A 275 -20.37 -9.81 -0.60
CA ASN A 275 -21.39 -9.56 -1.61
C ASN A 275 -20.95 -8.56 -2.71
N GLY A 276 -19.66 -8.19 -2.74
CA GLY A 276 -19.13 -7.13 -3.60
C GLY A 276 -18.86 -5.80 -2.89
N THR A 277 -19.53 -5.57 -1.74
CA THR A 277 -19.41 -4.31 -0.99
C THR A 277 -19.18 -4.50 0.50
N GLN A 278 -19.74 -5.55 1.10
CA GLN A 278 -19.62 -5.87 2.51
C GLN A 278 -19.82 -7.37 2.75
N PHE A 279 -19.41 -7.82 3.94
CA PHE A 279 -19.72 -9.15 4.42
C PHE A 279 -21.15 -9.22 4.96
N THR A 280 -21.88 -10.27 4.57
CA THR A 280 -23.28 -10.50 4.99
C THR A 280 -23.48 -11.98 5.32
N ARG A 281 -24.55 -12.34 6.04
CA ARG A 281 -24.88 -13.76 6.29
C ARG A 281 -25.60 -14.44 5.13
N ASP A 282 -25.88 -13.71 4.06
CA ASP A 282 -26.53 -14.28 2.87
C ASP A 282 -25.50 -15.09 2.09
N ARG A 283 -25.79 -16.39 1.92
CA ARG A 283 -24.93 -17.30 1.16
C ARG A 283 -24.91 -16.90 -0.32
N VAL A 284 -23.77 -17.11 -0.97
CA VAL A 284 -23.60 -16.82 -2.40
C VAL A 284 -23.90 -18.08 -3.21
N TYR A 285 -25.07 -18.09 -3.84
CA TYR A 285 -25.45 -19.07 -4.86
C TYR A 285 -25.31 -18.45 -6.25
N ASP A 286 -24.96 -19.27 -7.24
CA ASP A 286 -24.81 -18.87 -8.64
C ASP A 286 -23.91 -17.62 -8.81
N PRO A 287 -22.64 -17.71 -8.40
CA PRO A 287 -21.77 -16.55 -8.19
C PRO A 287 -21.55 -15.67 -9.43
N THR A 288 -21.56 -14.36 -9.21
CA THR A 288 -21.54 -13.30 -10.23
C THR A 288 -20.27 -12.45 -10.16
N GLU A 289 -19.99 -11.70 -11.24
CA GLU A 289 -18.83 -10.79 -11.30
C GLU A 289 -18.81 -9.78 -10.16
N GLU A 290 -19.96 -9.25 -9.77
CA GLU A 290 -20.06 -8.24 -8.70
C GLU A 290 -19.57 -8.74 -7.35
N GLN A 291 -19.63 -10.05 -7.10
CA GLN A 291 -19.25 -10.68 -5.84
C GLN A 291 -17.78 -11.15 -5.84
N ALA A 292 -17.10 -11.13 -6.98
CA ALA A 292 -15.72 -11.59 -7.09
C ALA A 292 -14.73 -10.54 -6.56
N ILE A 293 -13.73 -10.97 -5.79
CA ILE A 293 -12.63 -10.12 -5.33
C ILE A 293 -11.45 -10.08 -6.31
N LEU A 294 -11.40 -11.05 -7.22
CA LEU A 294 -10.44 -11.18 -8.31
C LEU A 294 -11.16 -11.74 -9.53
N GLY A 295 -10.83 -11.21 -10.71
CA GLY A 295 -11.45 -11.62 -11.97
C GLY A 295 -10.72 -12.77 -12.69
N PRO A 296 -11.05 -12.99 -13.98
CA PRO A 296 -10.58 -14.11 -14.77
C PRO A 296 -9.07 -14.26 -14.83
N GLY A 297 -8.60 -15.51 -14.88
CA GLY A 297 -7.18 -15.84 -14.90
C GLY A 297 -6.48 -15.84 -13.53
N SER A 298 -7.26 -15.75 -12.45
CA SER A 298 -6.80 -15.93 -11.07
C SER A 298 -6.82 -17.42 -10.70
N SER A 299 -5.81 -18.17 -11.13
CA SER A 299 -5.69 -19.62 -10.89
C SER A 299 -5.58 -19.98 -9.40
N GLN A 300 -5.83 -21.25 -9.05
CA GLN A 300 -5.66 -21.78 -7.69
C GLN A 300 -4.31 -21.36 -7.10
N GLY A 301 -4.34 -20.84 -5.87
CA GLY A 301 -3.20 -20.25 -5.20
C GLY A 301 -3.47 -19.99 -3.73
N THR A 302 -2.69 -19.12 -3.09
CA THR A 302 -2.81 -18.83 -1.65
C THR A 302 -2.72 -17.33 -1.37
N ILE A 303 -3.55 -16.85 -0.43
CA ILE A 303 -3.50 -15.48 0.08
C ILE A 303 -3.00 -15.52 1.52
N THR A 304 -1.92 -14.79 1.82
CA THR A 304 -1.36 -14.71 3.18
C THR A 304 -1.05 -13.27 3.58
N TRP A 305 -0.95 -12.99 4.88
CA TRP A 305 -0.37 -11.73 5.34
C TRP A 305 1.15 -11.79 5.25
N ASN A 306 1.77 -10.83 4.57
CA ASN A 306 3.21 -10.68 4.54
C ASN A 306 3.64 -9.51 5.46
N PRO A 307 4.31 -9.78 6.60
CA PRO A 307 4.72 -8.73 7.54
C PRO A 307 5.77 -7.76 6.98
N HIS A 308 6.63 -8.22 6.07
CA HIS A 308 7.67 -7.39 5.48
C HIS A 308 7.10 -6.38 4.47
N LEU A 309 6.16 -6.81 3.65
CA LEU A 309 5.43 -5.94 2.72
C LEU A 309 4.35 -5.10 3.39
N ASN A 310 3.93 -5.49 4.61
CA ASN A 310 2.78 -4.95 5.31
C ASN A 310 1.51 -4.98 4.43
N ALA A 311 1.29 -6.11 3.76
CA ALA A 311 0.21 -6.31 2.81
C ALA A 311 -0.23 -7.78 2.76
N TYR A 312 -1.48 -8.00 2.33
CA TYR A 312 -1.95 -9.32 1.93
C TYR A 312 -1.36 -9.66 0.56
N LEU A 313 -0.70 -10.80 0.46
CA LEU A 313 -0.03 -11.28 -0.73
C LEU A 313 -0.76 -12.49 -1.28
N TYR A 314 -1.37 -12.31 -2.46
CA TYR A 314 -1.91 -13.40 -3.26
C TYR A 314 -0.82 -13.95 -4.17
N VAL A 315 -0.52 -15.24 -4.04
CA VAL A 315 0.39 -15.97 -4.94
C VAL A 315 -0.42 -16.95 -5.77
N TYR A 316 -0.26 -16.89 -7.09
CA TYR A 316 -0.99 -17.70 -8.07
C TYR A 316 -0.13 -17.95 -9.30
N THR A 317 -0.55 -18.81 -10.23
CA THR A 317 0.21 -19.08 -11.45
C THR A 317 -0.46 -18.58 -12.73
N HIS A 318 0.34 -18.38 -13.75
CA HIS A 318 -0.14 -18.20 -15.12
C HIS A 318 0.86 -18.86 -16.07
N LEU A 319 0.44 -19.92 -16.76
CA LEU A 319 1.32 -20.77 -17.57
C LEU A 319 2.49 -21.29 -16.73
N ALA A 320 3.74 -20.93 -17.07
CA ALA A 320 4.94 -21.29 -16.32
C ALA A 320 5.32 -20.27 -15.22
N GLU A 321 4.56 -19.18 -15.05
CA GLU A 321 4.90 -18.10 -14.11
C GLU A 321 4.21 -18.27 -12.77
N LEU A 322 4.97 -18.05 -11.69
CA LEU A 322 4.45 -17.75 -10.36
C LEU A 322 4.35 -16.23 -10.24
N ARG A 323 3.15 -15.74 -9.94
CA ARG A 323 2.80 -14.32 -9.86
C ARG A 323 2.33 -13.95 -8.46
N GLY A 324 2.56 -12.69 -8.09
CA GLY A 324 2.09 -12.09 -6.84
C GLY A 324 1.17 -10.92 -7.10
N LYS A 325 0.17 -10.70 -6.24
CA LYS A 325 -0.63 -9.47 -6.14
C LYS A 325 -0.71 -9.03 -4.68
N THR A 326 -0.77 -7.72 -4.42
CA THR A 326 -0.87 -7.20 -3.05
C THR A 326 -2.17 -6.44 -2.81
N ALA A 327 -2.68 -6.50 -1.58
CA ALA A 327 -3.82 -5.72 -1.10
C ALA A 327 -3.61 -5.25 0.34
N SER A 328 -4.26 -4.15 0.73
CA SER A 328 -4.27 -3.67 2.12
C SER A 328 -5.33 -4.37 2.99
N LYS A 329 -6.28 -5.09 2.37
CA LYS A 329 -7.32 -5.86 3.06
C LYS A 329 -7.41 -7.28 2.49
N PRO A 330 -7.92 -8.28 3.25
CA PRO A 330 -8.05 -9.66 2.79
C PRO A 330 -8.94 -9.82 1.54
N GLU A 331 -9.95 -8.97 1.38
CA GLU A 331 -10.89 -8.95 0.25
C GLU A 331 -10.44 -8.05 -0.91
N GLY A 332 -9.29 -7.38 -0.81
CA GLY A 332 -8.80 -6.45 -1.82
C GLY A 332 -9.16 -4.97 -1.57
N PRO A 333 -9.11 -4.11 -2.61
CA PRO A 333 -8.77 -4.44 -3.99
C PRO A 333 -7.30 -4.85 -4.14
N PHE A 334 -7.05 -5.90 -4.93
CA PHE A 334 -5.70 -6.34 -5.26
C PHE A 334 -5.10 -5.50 -6.38
N ARG A 335 -3.84 -5.12 -6.22
CA ARG A 335 -3.06 -4.36 -7.20
C ARG A 335 -2.69 -5.21 -8.43
N ASP A 336 -2.03 -4.57 -9.40
CA ASP A 336 -1.43 -5.26 -10.53
C ASP A 336 -0.45 -6.34 -10.09
N TYR A 337 -0.31 -7.37 -10.91
CA TYR A 337 0.54 -8.50 -10.59
C TYR A 337 2.02 -8.16 -10.82
N PHE A 338 2.89 -8.92 -10.17
CA PHE A 338 4.31 -8.97 -10.44
C PHE A 338 4.75 -10.43 -10.58
N THR A 339 5.80 -10.68 -11.36
CA THR A 339 6.37 -12.03 -11.50
C THR A 339 7.29 -12.31 -10.32
N ILE A 340 7.05 -13.43 -9.64
CA ILE A 340 7.91 -13.94 -8.57
C ILE A 340 8.98 -14.84 -9.18
N PHE A 341 8.57 -15.77 -10.03
CA PHE A 341 9.46 -16.75 -10.65
C PHE A 341 8.85 -17.27 -11.96
N THR A 342 9.69 -17.64 -12.91
CA THR A 342 9.25 -18.32 -14.15
C THR A 342 9.92 -19.68 -14.18
N ALA A 343 9.12 -20.74 -14.13
CA ALA A 343 9.59 -22.10 -14.23
C ALA A 343 10.18 -22.38 -15.61
N THR A 344 11.30 -23.08 -15.64
CA THR A 344 12.02 -23.43 -16.88
C THR A 344 11.77 -24.86 -17.31
N ASP A 345 11.45 -25.74 -16.36
CA ASP A 345 11.34 -27.18 -16.59
C ASP A 345 9.95 -27.57 -17.12
N PHE A 346 8.96 -26.69 -16.92
CA PHE A 346 7.56 -26.96 -17.24
C PHE A 346 6.92 -25.78 -17.96
N ALA A 347 6.19 -26.07 -19.05
CA ALA A 347 5.41 -25.07 -19.76
C ALA A 347 4.16 -24.63 -19.00
N PHE A 348 3.71 -25.45 -18.03
CA PHE A 348 2.54 -25.21 -17.20
C PHE A 348 2.82 -25.62 -15.77
N VAL A 349 2.52 -24.71 -14.84
CA VAL A 349 2.62 -24.91 -13.39
C VAL A 349 1.35 -24.42 -12.69
N TYR A 350 1.04 -25.01 -11.54
CA TYR A 350 -0.20 -24.75 -10.81
C TYR A 350 -0.03 -24.86 -9.29
N SER A 351 -1.05 -24.39 -8.57
CA SER A 351 -1.18 -24.46 -7.11
C SER A 351 0.07 -23.98 -6.34
N PRO A 352 0.55 -22.73 -6.56
CA PRO A 352 1.64 -22.23 -5.76
C PRO A 352 1.16 -22.01 -4.32
N SER A 353 1.87 -22.62 -3.38
CA SER A 353 1.58 -22.60 -1.96
C SER A 353 2.69 -21.87 -1.21
N GLN A 354 2.29 -20.92 -0.37
CA GLN A 354 3.20 -20.17 0.50
C GLN A 354 3.56 -21.00 1.74
N GLN A 355 4.84 -21.31 1.90
CA GLN A 355 5.39 -22.10 3.01
C GLN A 355 5.88 -21.16 4.12
N THR A 356 4.96 -20.39 4.72
CA THR A 356 5.27 -19.23 5.58
C THR A 356 6.08 -19.56 6.83
N HIS A 357 6.08 -20.83 7.27
CA HIS A 357 6.81 -21.28 8.46
C HIS A 357 8.34 -21.26 8.27
N TYR A 358 8.86 -21.27 7.04
CA TYR A 358 10.31 -21.17 6.78
C TYR A 358 10.87 -19.76 7.01
N ASP A 359 10.04 -18.72 6.81
CA ASP A 359 10.40 -17.34 7.15
C ASP A 359 9.14 -16.54 7.56
N PRO A 360 8.76 -16.61 8.85
CA PRO A 360 7.60 -15.88 9.36
C PRO A 360 7.74 -14.35 9.28
N SER A 361 8.95 -13.82 9.05
CA SER A 361 9.15 -12.37 8.91
C SER A 361 8.64 -11.84 7.56
N GLY A 362 8.44 -12.72 6.57
CA GLY A 362 8.02 -12.36 5.22
C GLY A 362 9.12 -11.70 4.37
N LYS A 363 10.34 -11.56 4.89
CA LYS A 363 11.50 -10.99 4.15
C LYS A 363 11.88 -11.85 2.96
N THR A 364 11.88 -13.17 3.16
CA THR A 364 11.93 -14.17 2.12
C THR A 364 10.62 -14.93 2.06
N LEU A 365 10.33 -15.53 0.92
CA LEU A 365 9.13 -16.34 0.72
C LEU A 365 9.53 -17.64 0.06
N VAL A 366 9.31 -18.75 0.76
CA VAL A 366 9.43 -20.09 0.17
C VAL A 366 8.08 -20.47 -0.42
N LEU A 367 8.10 -20.84 -1.70
CA LEU A 367 6.93 -21.31 -2.43
C LEU A 367 7.18 -22.73 -2.92
N SER A 368 6.19 -23.59 -2.78
CA SER A 368 6.11 -24.83 -3.56
C SER A 368 5.07 -24.66 -4.67
N TYR A 369 5.29 -25.25 -5.82
CA TYR A 369 4.32 -25.29 -6.93
C TYR A 369 4.41 -26.64 -7.63
N THR A 370 3.35 -27.04 -8.32
CA THR A 370 3.33 -28.28 -9.09
C THR A 370 3.56 -28.00 -10.56
N GLY A 371 4.58 -28.62 -11.15
CA GLY A 371 4.79 -28.73 -12.58
C GLY A 371 4.02 -29.90 -13.15
N PHE A 372 3.34 -29.67 -14.28
CA PHE A 372 2.55 -30.72 -14.92
C PHE A 372 3.46 -31.86 -15.44
N PRO A 373 3.08 -33.13 -15.20
CA PRO A 373 1.83 -33.57 -14.57
C PRO A 373 1.79 -33.49 -13.03
N ASN A 374 2.76 -34.04 -12.29
CA ASN A 374 2.72 -34.07 -10.81
C ASN A 374 4.13 -34.00 -10.18
N ILE A 375 4.92 -32.99 -10.55
CA ILE A 375 6.26 -32.77 -9.99
C ILE A 375 6.26 -31.48 -9.16
N ILE A 376 6.44 -31.60 -7.85
CA ILE A 376 6.49 -30.44 -6.97
C ILE A 376 7.90 -29.87 -6.98
N GLN A 377 8.02 -28.55 -7.14
CA GLN A 377 9.26 -27.82 -7.07
C GLN A 377 9.17 -26.68 -6.05
N ALA A 378 10.30 -26.37 -5.41
CA ALA A 378 10.43 -25.28 -4.45
C ALA A 378 11.27 -24.14 -5.02
N VAL A 379 10.84 -22.92 -4.74
CA VAL A 379 11.56 -21.68 -5.04
C VAL A 379 11.59 -20.79 -3.80
N LYS A 380 12.67 -20.06 -3.62
CA LYS A 380 12.81 -19.05 -2.57
C LYS A 380 12.90 -17.67 -3.20
N ALA A 381 11.91 -16.82 -2.98
CA ALA A 381 12.04 -15.40 -3.21
C ALA A 381 12.87 -14.79 -2.08
N ILE A 382 14.04 -14.25 -2.41
CA ILE A 382 15.04 -13.74 -1.46
C ILE A 382 14.80 -12.25 -1.17
N HIS A 383 14.37 -11.51 -2.19
CA HIS A 383 14.20 -10.07 -2.14
C HIS A 383 12.77 -9.74 -2.49
N LEU A 384 11.86 -9.88 -1.53
CA LEU A 384 10.48 -9.47 -1.72
C LEU A 384 10.32 -8.02 -1.29
N PHE A 385 10.70 -7.10 -2.17
CA PHE A 385 10.55 -5.67 -1.90
C PHE A 385 9.42 -5.13 -2.76
N LEU A 386 8.45 -4.48 -2.13
CA LEU A 386 7.76 -3.40 -2.82
C LEU A 386 8.85 -2.44 -3.34
N LEU A 387 9.12 -2.38 -4.65
CA LEU A 387 9.37 -1.05 -5.19
C LEU A 387 8.01 -0.38 -5.20
N GLY A 388 7.61 0.09 -4.02
CA GLY A 388 7.11 1.44 -3.97
C GLY A 388 8.36 2.28 -3.83
N LEU A 389 8.55 3.26 -4.71
CA LEU A 389 9.45 4.34 -4.36
C LEU A 389 9.01 4.86 -2.97
N LEU A 390 9.87 4.72 -1.97
CA LEU A 390 9.95 5.71 -0.89
C LEU A 390 10.27 7.01 -1.60
N ILE A 391 9.25 7.80 -1.95
CA ILE A 391 9.52 9.17 -2.40
C ILE A 391 9.76 9.97 -1.14
N ASP A 392 11.03 10.13 -0.77
CA ASP A 392 11.41 11.23 0.08
C ASP A 392 11.21 12.50 -0.76
N THR A 393 10.27 13.35 -0.37
CA THR A 393 10.15 14.68 -0.97
C THR A 393 10.83 15.68 -0.04
N GLN A 394 11.96 16.21 -0.48
CA GLN A 394 12.65 17.31 0.21
C GLN A 394 12.13 18.60 -0.42
N THR A 395 11.33 19.37 0.31
CA THR A 395 10.64 20.54 -0.24
C THR A 395 11.22 21.82 0.35
N CYS A 396 11.70 22.72 -0.52
CA CYS A 396 12.05 24.09 -0.16
C CYS A 396 11.03 25.04 -0.80
N GLY A 397 10.73 26.14 -0.13
CA GLY A 397 9.69 27.04 -0.62
C GLY A 397 9.16 28.05 0.39
N ASP A 398 7.96 28.53 0.08
CA ASP A 398 7.28 29.55 0.84
C ASP A 398 5.99 29.05 1.56
N SER A 399 5.07 29.98 1.84
CA SER A 399 3.78 29.69 2.45
C SER A 399 2.89 28.70 1.69
N TYR A 400 3.12 28.48 0.39
CA TYR A 400 2.33 27.54 -0.41
C TYR A 400 2.68 26.06 -0.16
N ILE A 401 3.82 25.79 0.47
CA ILE A 401 4.23 24.42 0.86
C ILE A 401 4.25 24.27 2.38
N THR A 402 4.70 25.30 3.10
CA THR A 402 5.06 25.15 4.52
C THR A 402 3.92 24.62 5.39
N ARG A 403 4.28 23.68 6.26
CA ARG A 403 3.50 23.25 7.44
C ARG A 403 4.19 23.53 8.77
N GLY A 404 5.34 24.21 8.76
CA GLY A 404 6.11 24.51 9.97
C GLY A 404 6.93 23.34 10.53
N PHE A 405 7.46 22.46 9.67
CA PHE A 405 8.35 21.36 10.07
C PHE A 405 9.58 21.88 10.82
N ASN A 406 9.95 21.17 11.89
CA ASN A 406 11.14 21.41 12.68
C ASN A 406 12.11 20.23 12.54
N THR A 407 13.32 20.49 12.05
CA THR A 407 14.36 19.47 11.85
C THR A 407 14.84 18.83 13.16
N SER A 408 14.65 19.49 14.31
CA SER A 408 14.90 18.92 15.65
C SER A 408 13.71 18.15 16.22
N GLY A 409 12.58 18.13 15.52
CA GLY A 409 11.35 17.43 15.91
C GLY A 409 11.27 15.98 15.42
N VAL A 410 10.07 15.41 15.50
CA VAL A 410 9.78 14.05 15.00
C VAL A 410 9.95 14.01 13.48
N GLN A 411 10.84 13.17 13.00
CA GLN A 411 11.13 13.03 11.57
C GLN A 411 10.03 12.24 10.84
N PRO A 412 9.86 12.46 9.53
CA PRO A 412 9.03 11.62 8.67
C PRO A 412 9.37 10.13 8.82
N SER A 413 8.34 9.30 8.84
CA SER A 413 8.47 7.84 8.97
C SER A 413 7.29 7.14 8.31
N THR A 414 7.37 5.81 8.17
CA THR A 414 6.30 4.99 7.60
C THR A 414 4.95 5.12 8.32
N PHE A 415 4.96 5.39 9.63
CA PHE A 415 3.75 5.55 10.45
C PHE A 415 3.32 7.02 10.62
N ASN A 416 4.21 7.94 10.32
CA ASN A 416 3.96 9.38 10.35
C ASN A 416 4.69 10.05 9.17
N PRO A 417 4.11 9.98 7.96
CA PRO A 417 4.82 10.34 6.73
C PRO A 417 5.16 11.83 6.60
N MET A 418 4.54 12.68 7.42
CA MET A 418 4.82 14.12 7.48
C MET A 418 5.71 14.52 8.67
N GLY A 419 5.96 13.63 9.63
CA GLY A 419 6.76 13.93 10.82
C GLY A 419 6.11 14.95 11.76
N ASN A 420 6.48 16.22 11.66
CA ASN A 420 6.01 17.27 12.57
C ASN A 420 5.67 18.58 11.84
N PRO A 421 4.81 19.45 12.40
CA PRO A 421 3.94 19.23 13.57
C PRO A 421 2.80 18.23 13.26
N PRO A 422 2.16 17.60 14.26
CA PRO A 422 1.12 16.57 14.03
C PRO A 422 -0.22 17.12 13.53
N ASP A 423 -0.42 18.44 13.50
CA ASP A 423 -1.67 19.09 13.09
C ASP A 423 -1.57 19.92 11.80
N ASP A 424 -2.70 20.06 11.12
CA ASP A 424 -2.90 20.81 9.87
C ASP A 424 -3.07 22.32 10.08
N ARG A 425 -2.94 22.79 11.33
CA ARG A 425 -3.26 24.16 11.76
C ARG A 425 -2.13 25.16 11.54
N SER A 426 -0.98 24.68 11.05
CA SER A 426 0.22 25.49 10.83
C SER A 426 0.39 25.92 9.37
N THR A 427 -0.58 25.63 8.50
CA THR A 427 -0.53 26.00 7.08
C THR A 427 -1.14 27.38 6.82
N SER A 428 -0.84 27.94 5.65
CA SER A 428 -1.50 29.15 5.13
C SER A 428 -2.85 28.88 4.46
N SER A 429 -3.33 27.64 4.52
CA SER A 429 -4.65 27.21 4.05
C SER A 429 -5.62 27.04 5.22
N ALA A 430 -6.94 27.08 4.95
CA ALA A 430 -7.96 26.83 5.97
C ALA A 430 -8.11 25.33 6.32
N GLY A 431 -6.98 24.62 6.48
CA GLY A 431 -6.85 23.17 6.61
C GLY A 431 -5.56 22.66 5.94
N PRO A 432 -5.44 21.35 5.64
CA PRO A 432 -4.25 20.81 5.01
C PRO A 432 -3.95 21.47 3.66
N ASN A 433 -2.67 21.73 3.40
CA ASN A 433 -2.27 22.27 2.09
C ASN A 433 -2.08 21.13 1.08
N TRP A 434 -1.72 21.48 -0.16
CA TRP A 434 -1.60 20.50 -1.24
C TRP A 434 -0.50 19.46 -1.01
N ILE A 435 0.59 19.79 -0.30
CA ILE A 435 1.67 18.83 -0.05
C ILE A 435 1.22 17.76 0.95
N GLU A 436 0.40 18.15 1.94
CA GLU A 436 -0.21 17.20 2.86
C GLU A 436 -1.17 16.24 2.16
N TYR A 437 -2.00 16.77 1.25
CA TYR A 437 -2.89 15.95 0.43
C TYR A 437 -2.12 15.01 -0.50
N LEU A 438 -1.02 15.48 -1.11
CA LEU A 438 -0.16 14.65 -1.93
C LEU A 438 0.39 13.47 -1.13
N THR A 439 0.85 13.72 0.10
CA THR A 439 1.56 12.73 0.90
C THR A 439 0.63 11.74 1.59
N THR A 440 -0.57 12.17 2.00
CA THR A 440 -1.44 11.38 2.89
C THR A 440 -2.76 10.92 2.27
N THR A 441 -3.20 11.55 1.17
CA THR A 441 -4.55 11.31 0.60
C THR A 441 -4.50 10.81 -0.84
N TYR A 442 -3.68 11.45 -1.69
CA TYR A 442 -3.59 11.14 -3.12
C TYR A 442 -2.33 10.34 -3.47
N ASN A 443 -1.65 9.81 -2.46
CA ASN A 443 -0.46 8.99 -2.64
C ASN A 443 -0.85 7.58 -3.11
N SER A 444 -0.26 7.13 -4.23
CA SER A 444 -0.38 5.74 -4.70
C SER A 444 0.66 4.79 -4.05
N SER A 445 1.69 5.36 -3.42
CA SER A 445 2.74 4.69 -2.63
C SER A 445 3.02 5.45 -1.34
N LEU A 446 3.84 4.92 -0.42
CA LEU A 446 4.29 5.69 0.73
C LEU A 446 5.20 6.84 0.25
N ILE A 447 4.82 8.07 0.58
CA ILE A 447 5.63 9.28 0.38
C ILE A 447 6.01 9.76 1.77
N MET A 448 7.29 10.05 2.02
CA MET A 448 7.73 10.71 3.25
C MET A 448 8.14 12.14 2.89
N THR A 449 7.55 13.13 3.54
CA THR A 449 7.78 14.53 3.19
C THR A 449 8.58 15.25 4.26
N TYR A 450 9.74 15.73 3.86
CA TYR A 450 10.62 16.60 4.63
C TYR A 450 10.44 18.02 4.11
N ASP A 451 9.64 18.80 4.83
CA ASP A 451 9.23 20.12 4.40
C ASP A 451 10.08 21.24 5.00
N PHE A 452 11.11 21.71 4.31
CA PHE A 452 11.90 22.85 4.75
C PHE A 452 11.26 24.20 4.39
N ALA A 453 10.12 24.24 3.70
CA ALA A 453 9.53 25.50 3.28
C ALA A 453 9.15 26.37 4.49
N VAL A 454 9.26 27.69 4.33
CA VAL A 454 9.00 28.66 5.40
C VAL A 454 8.03 29.72 4.91
N SER A 455 7.01 30.05 5.71
CA SER A 455 6.05 31.10 5.36
C SER A 455 6.74 32.44 5.10
N GLY A 456 6.41 33.10 4.00
CA GLY A 456 7.06 34.35 3.58
C GLY A 456 8.46 34.16 2.98
N GLY A 457 8.87 32.92 2.68
CA GLY A 457 10.18 32.62 2.11
C GLY A 457 10.44 33.39 0.81
N ALA A 458 11.62 34.01 0.73
CA ALA A 458 12.09 34.79 -0.42
C ALA A 458 13.58 34.50 -0.72
N ILE A 459 14.02 34.79 -1.93
CA ILE A 459 15.38 34.56 -2.41
C ILE A 459 16.26 35.79 -2.13
N PRO A 460 17.51 35.61 -1.65
CA PRO A 460 18.18 34.32 -1.39
C PRO A 460 17.99 33.80 0.04
N ASN A 461 17.74 34.68 1.01
CA ASN A 461 18.00 34.41 2.42
C ASN A 461 17.24 33.18 2.94
N SER A 462 15.94 33.07 2.65
CA SER A 462 15.16 31.92 3.12
C SER A 462 15.60 30.63 2.47
N LEU A 463 15.94 30.65 1.17
CA LEU A 463 16.38 29.44 0.48
C LEU A 463 17.80 29.01 0.93
N VAL A 464 18.67 29.96 1.24
CA VAL A 464 19.98 29.70 1.86
C VAL A 464 19.78 28.98 3.20
N ASP A 465 18.87 29.45 4.04
CA ASP A 465 18.54 28.81 5.32
C ASP A 465 18.05 27.38 5.15
N GLN A 466 17.13 27.17 4.21
CA GLN A 466 16.55 25.85 3.93
C GLN A 466 17.59 24.86 3.39
N VAL A 467 18.43 25.28 2.44
CA VAL A 467 19.41 24.39 1.80
C VAL A 467 20.65 24.21 2.67
N MET A 468 21.29 25.30 3.09
CA MET A 468 22.63 25.28 3.69
C MET A 468 22.61 25.05 5.20
N PHE A 469 21.54 25.45 5.90
CA PHE A 469 21.48 25.41 7.37
C PHE A 469 20.50 24.38 7.92
N GLN A 470 19.50 23.94 7.13
CA GLN A 470 18.58 22.87 7.52
C GLN A 470 18.89 21.56 6.80
N TYR A 471 18.81 21.55 5.47
CA TYR A 471 18.96 20.34 4.67
C TYR A 471 20.38 19.77 4.73
N GLU A 472 21.38 20.54 4.30
CA GLU A 472 22.74 20.02 4.11
C GLU A 472 23.38 19.48 5.40
N PRO A 473 23.43 20.21 6.53
CA PRO A 473 24.13 19.72 7.72
C PRO A 473 23.49 18.47 8.34
N LEU A 474 22.19 18.24 8.11
CA LEU A 474 21.44 17.17 8.77
C LEU A 474 21.16 15.97 7.85
N TYR A 475 20.89 16.21 6.56
CA TYR A 475 20.34 15.20 5.67
C TYR A 475 21.27 14.84 4.50
N SER A 476 22.34 15.58 4.22
CA SER A 476 23.26 15.21 3.12
C SER A 476 24.48 14.39 3.54
N HIS A 477 24.92 14.50 4.81
CA HIS A 477 26.16 13.89 5.29
C HIS A 477 25.97 12.81 6.36
N SER A 478 24.74 12.50 6.76
CA SER A 478 24.48 11.48 7.77
C SER A 478 23.25 10.62 7.47
N ASN A 479 23.43 9.31 7.67
CA ASN A 479 22.38 8.34 8.00
C ASN A 479 21.28 8.05 6.96
N HIS A 480 21.62 7.79 5.69
CA HIS A 480 20.78 7.10 4.69
C HIS A 480 19.27 7.47 4.69
N THR A 481 18.90 8.70 5.03
CA THR A 481 17.50 9.13 5.12
C THR A 481 16.82 9.15 3.77
N TRP A 482 17.61 9.27 2.70
CA TRP A 482 17.16 9.42 1.33
C TRP A 482 18.28 8.99 0.36
N THR A 483 17.95 8.61 -0.88
CA THR A 483 18.90 8.29 -1.96
C THR A 483 18.54 9.02 -3.25
N SER A 484 19.52 9.21 -4.14
CA SER A 484 19.29 9.84 -5.45
C SER A 484 18.23 9.11 -6.31
N GLU A 485 18.02 7.82 -6.04
CA GLU A 485 17.09 6.96 -6.76
C GLU A 485 15.67 7.01 -6.20
N ASN A 486 15.48 7.34 -4.92
CA ASN A 486 14.18 7.33 -4.27
C ASN A 486 13.63 8.75 -4.02
N THR A 487 14.47 9.80 -4.03
CA THR A 487 14.07 11.15 -3.59
C THR A 487 13.74 12.10 -4.73
N VAL A 488 12.74 12.96 -4.53
CA VAL A 488 12.46 14.14 -5.37
C VAL A 488 12.73 15.41 -4.55
N PHE A 489 13.62 16.26 -5.06
CA PHE A 489 13.89 17.58 -4.52
C PHE A 489 12.97 18.60 -5.19
N MET A 490 12.13 19.27 -4.41
CA MET A 490 11.11 20.15 -4.94
C MET A 490 11.29 21.57 -4.45
N THR A 491 11.09 22.53 -5.35
CA THR A 491 11.19 23.95 -5.03
C THR A 491 9.98 24.71 -5.55
N TRP A 492 9.33 25.49 -4.67
CA TRP A 492 8.29 26.44 -5.01
C TRP A 492 8.42 27.70 -4.14
N ILE A 493 9.07 28.71 -4.70
CA ILE A 493 9.46 29.97 -4.06
C ILE A 493 9.38 31.09 -5.11
N GLU A 494 9.50 32.36 -4.71
CA GLU A 494 9.45 33.59 -5.54
C GLU A 494 8.13 34.35 -5.59
N SER A 495 7.08 33.83 -4.95
CA SER A 495 5.83 34.61 -4.81
C SER A 495 6.04 35.88 -3.99
N ASN A 496 6.84 35.77 -2.91
CA ASN A 496 7.19 36.90 -2.06
C ASN A 496 8.16 37.85 -2.75
N ASP A 497 9.15 37.35 -3.48
CA ASP A 497 10.13 38.17 -4.22
C ASP A 497 9.43 39.12 -5.20
N ILE A 498 8.57 38.59 -6.07
CA ILE A 498 7.78 39.38 -7.02
C ILE A 498 6.87 40.39 -6.30
N THR A 499 6.31 40.01 -5.15
CA THR A 499 5.39 40.88 -4.39
C THR A 499 6.16 42.00 -3.66
N ILE A 500 7.30 41.69 -3.02
CA ILE A 500 8.13 42.62 -2.23
C ILE A 500 8.74 43.71 -3.11
N ILE A 501 9.19 43.37 -4.32
CA ILE A 501 9.84 44.33 -5.22
C ILE A 501 8.85 45.19 -6.02
N SER A 502 7.56 44.83 -6.03
CA SER A 502 6.52 45.57 -6.75
C SER A 502 6.13 46.90 -6.10
N PHE A 503 5.35 47.71 -6.82
CA PHE A 503 4.73 48.96 -6.37
C PHE A 503 3.85 48.85 -5.11
N LEU A 504 3.59 47.63 -4.62
CA LEU A 504 2.94 47.40 -3.33
C LEU A 504 3.74 47.93 -2.14
N TYR A 505 5.07 47.95 -2.26
CA TYR A 505 5.97 48.34 -1.17
C TYR A 505 6.67 49.66 -1.50
N GLN A 506 7.03 50.41 -0.45
CA GLN A 506 7.61 51.75 -0.57
C GLN A 506 8.99 51.74 -1.26
N ASP A 507 9.73 50.62 -1.16
CA ASP A 507 11.05 50.43 -1.74
C ASP A 507 10.99 49.61 -3.04
N HIS A 508 10.10 49.98 -3.97
CA HIS A 508 9.94 49.29 -5.26
C HIS A 508 11.27 49.20 -6.04
N LEU A 509 11.50 48.05 -6.67
CA LEU A 509 12.63 47.77 -7.55
C LEU A 509 12.14 47.26 -8.90
N ASP A 510 12.89 47.52 -9.97
CA ASP A 510 12.53 47.00 -11.29
C ASP A 510 12.70 45.48 -11.34
N VAL A 511 11.57 44.78 -11.45
CA VAL A 511 11.44 43.32 -11.57
C VAL A 511 12.37 42.73 -12.64
N LYS A 512 12.56 43.42 -13.78
CA LYS A 512 13.40 42.95 -14.89
C LYS A 512 14.89 42.97 -14.56
N THR A 513 15.29 43.81 -13.62
CA THR A 513 16.70 43.95 -13.20
C THR A 513 16.99 43.20 -11.90
N THR A 514 15.96 42.95 -11.09
CA THR A 514 16.11 42.39 -9.73
C THR A 514 15.95 40.87 -9.71
N LEU A 515 14.98 40.31 -10.46
CA LEU A 515 14.77 38.85 -10.49
C LEU A 515 15.93 38.06 -11.11
N PRO A 516 16.62 38.49 -12.20
CA PRO A 516 17.65 37.66 -12.81
C PRO A 516 18.84 37.34 -11.86
N PRO A 517 19.41 38.31 -11.12
CA PRO A 517 20.43 38.01 -10.10
C PRO A 517 19.93 37.16 -8.91
N GLN A 518 18.62 37.17 -8.61
CA GLN A 518 18.05 36.26 -7.62
C GLN A 518 17.99 34.84 -8.16
N PHE A 519 17.64 34.66 -9.43
CA PHE A 519 17.69 33.36 -10.11
C PHE A 519 19.09 32.76 -10.20
N ASP A 520 20.13 33.59 -10.37
CA ASP A 520 21.52 33.13 -10.27
C ASP A 520 21.77 32.49 -8.89
N GLN A 521 21.37 33.16 -7.81
CA GLN A 521 21.52 32.64 -6.44
C GLN A 521 20.65 31.41 -6.15
N TYR A 522 19.44 31.36 -6.71
CA TYR A 522 18.57 30.18 -6.64
C TYR A 522 19.26 28.97 -7.25
N PHE A 523 19.78 29.09 -8.47
CA PHE A 523 20.41 27.96 -9.14
C PHE A 523 21.80 27.62 -8.60
N ASP A 524 22.52 28.56 -7.98
CA ASP A 524 23.69 28.24 -7.16
C ASP A 524 23.33 27.35 -5.95
N LEU A 525 22.15 27.54 -5.34
CA LEU A 525 21.66 26.66 -4.28
C LEU A 525 21.21 25.29 -4.82
N MET A 526 20.66 25.23 -6.05
CA MET A 526 20.37 23.96 -6.72
C MET A 526 21.66 23.18 -7.04
N GLU A 527 22.75 23.86 -7.41
CA GLU A 527 24.08 23.26 -7.54
C GLU A 527 24.57 22.67 -6.21
N ASN A 528 24.32 23.35 -5.09
CA ASN A 528 24.68 22.82 -3.77
C ASN A 528 23.87 21.55 -3.46
N LEU A 529 22.56 21.53 -3.69
CA LEU A 529 21.75 20.30 -3.59
C LEU A 529 22.29 19.20 -4.51
N TYR A 530 22.66 19.51 -5.75
CA TYR A 530 23.23 18.52 -6.67
C TYR A 530 24.54 17.92 -6.16
N LYS A 531 25.45 18.74 -5.60
CA LYS A 531 26.70 18.27 -5.00
C LYS A 531 26.48 17.29 -3.84
N THR A 532 25.34 17.39 -3.15
CA THR A 532 24.95 16.43 -2.09
C THR A 532 24.42 15.09 -2.60
N GLY A 533 24.13 14.96 -3.90
CA GLY A 533 23.59 13.74 -4.49
C GLY A 533 22.16 13.84 -5.04
N ALA A 534 21.52 15.01 -4.97
CA ALA A 534 20.19 15.22 -5.56
C ALA A 534 20.21 14.99 -7.08
N ARG A 535 19.30 14.15 -7.61
CA ARG A 535 19.22 13.83 -9.06
C ARG A 535 17.84 13.97 -9.68
N LYS A 536 16.78 14.12 -8.88
CA LYS A 536 15.42 14.38 -9.37
C LYS A 536 14.96 15.69 -8.81
N CYS A 537 14.71 16.66 -9.68
CA CYS A 537 14.32 18.01 -9.28
C CYS A 537 12.96 18.37 -9.89
N LEU A 538 12.05 18.86 -9.05
CA LEU A 538 10.75 19.40 -9.45
C LEU A 538 10.74 20.91 -9.22
N PHE A 539 10.50 21.65 -10.30
CA PHE A 539 10.41 23.10 -10.30
C PHE A 539 8.98 23.50 -10.66
N ILE A 540 8.34 24.33 -9.82
CA ILE A 540 6.93 24.69 -9.98
C ILE A 540 6.81 26.15 -10.45
N ASN A 541 5.98 26.36 -11.48
CA ASN A 541 5.67 27.69 -12.01
C ASN A 541 4.93 28.57 -10.97
N MET A 542 5.04 29.89 -11.14
CA MET A 542 4.29 30.85 -10.33
C MET A 542 2.80 30.90 -10.69
N PRO A 543 1.90 30.92 -9.69
CA PRO A 543 0.49 31.18 -9.92
C PRO A 543 0.25 32.65 -10.34
N PRO A 544 -0.88 32.98 -10.97
CA PRO A 544 -1.22 34.35 -11.38
C PRO A 544 -1.48 35.24 -10.17
N LEU A 545 -0.43 35.89 -9.66
CA LEU A 545 -0.51 36.80 -8.50
C LEU A 545 -1.45 37.98 -8.74
N ASP A 546 -1.56 38.43 -10.00
CA ASP A 546 -2.46 39.50 -10.46
C ASP A 546 -3.95 39.22 -10.19
N ARG A 547 -4.31 37.96 -9.89
CA ARG A 547 -5.69 37.51 -9.65
C ARG A 547 -5.99 37.18 -8.20
N THR A 548 -5.03 37.41 -7.31
CA THR A 548 -5.22 37.14 -5.89
C THR A 548 -6.12 38.24 -5.29
N PRO A 549 -6.99 37.92 -4.30
CA PRO A 549 -7.92 38.89 -3.74
C PRO A 549 -7.26 40.17 -3.21
N MET A 550 -6.07 40.03 -2.64
CA MET A 550 -5.28 41.16 -2.13
C MET A 550 -4.88 42.10 -3.27
N ILE A 551 -4.36 41.55 -4.37
CA ILE A 551 -3.87 42.32 -5.52
C ILE A 551 -4.99 42.94 -6.35
N MET A 552 -6.11 42.24 -6.53
CA MET A 552 -7.28 42.77 -7.24
C MET A 552 -7.91 44.00 -6.56
N SER A 553 -7.54 44.28 -5.30
CA SER A 553 -8.00 45.46 -4.56
C SER A 553 -7.12 46.70 -4.78
N HIS A 554 -6.11 46.62 -5.63
CA HIS A 554 -5.12 47.67 -5.87
C HIS A 554 -5.21 48.25 -7.28
N THR A 555 -4.30 49.16 -7.64
CA THR A 555 -4.35 49.90 -8.91
C THR A 555 -4.01 49.01 -10.10
N ASP A 556 -4.50 49.38 -11.28
CA ASP A 556 -4.21 48.67 -12.55
C ASP A 556 -2.69 48.56 -12.81
N ASP A 557 -1.91 49.56 -12.40
CA ASP A 557 -0.44 49.56 -12.54
C ASP A 557 0.21 48.46 -11.68
N ILE A 558 -0.22 48.30 -10.42
CA ILE A 558 0.24 47.24 -9.52
C ILE A 558 -0.14 45.85 -10.07
N ILE A 559 -1.38 45.71 -10.54
CA ILE A 559 -1.88 44.46 -11.13
C ILE A 559 -1.07 44.09 -12.39
N ALA A 560 -0.80 45.06 -13.26
CA ALA A 560 -0.04 44.87 -14.48
C ALA A 560 1.43 44.51 -14.21
N GLU A 561 2.04 45.12 -13.20
CA GLU A 561 3.42 44.83 -12.81
C GLU A 561 3.58 43.41 -12.28
N LEU A 562 2.72 42.97 -11.37
CA LEU A 562 2.76 41.60 -10.83
C LEU A 562 2.49 40.55 -11.92
N LYS A 563 1.57 40.84 -12.85
CA LYS A 563 1.36 40.01 -14.03
C LYS A 563 2.62 39.91 -14.89
N ALA A 564 3.33 41.02 -15.09
CA ALA A 564 4.57 41.05 -15.85
C ALA A 564 5.70 40.29 -15.12
N GLY A 565 5.79 40.38 -13.79
CA GLY A 565 6.73 39.62 -12.99
C GLY A 565 6.49 38.11 -13.06
N VAL A 566 5.22 37.68 -12.93
CA VAL A 566 4.84 36.27 -13.10
C VAL A 566 5.16 35.77 -14.51
N ALA A 567 4.93 36.57 -15.55
CA ALA A 567 5.29 36.21 -16.92
C ALA A 567 6.82 36.10 -17.09
N LEU A 568 7.59 37.04 -16.54
CA LEU A 568 9.05 37.00 -16.58
C LEU A 568 9.59 35.73 -15.89
N PHE A 569 9.04 35.37 -14.73
CA PHE A 569 9.38 34.13 -14.03
C PHE A 569 9.06 32.90 -14.88
N ASN A 570 7.79 32.75 -15.30
CA ASN A 570 7.28 31.51 -15.89
C ASN A 570 7.76 31.27 -17.33
N GLU A 571 7.87 32.35 -18.12
CA GLU A 571 8.10 32.24 -19.56
C GLU A 571 9.57 32.46 -19.94
N VAL A 572 10.36 33.09 -19.07
CA VAL A 572 11.75 33.46 -19.38
C VAL A 572 12.74 32.86 -18.38
N LEU A 573 12.66 33.23 -17.11
CA LEU A 573 13.69 32.89 -16.12
C LEU A 573 13.68 31.40 -15.80
N LEU A 574 12.57 30.85 -15.32
CA LEU A 574 12.54 29.45 -14.89
C LEU A 574 12.91 28.48 -16.04
N PRO A 575 12.36 28.59 -17.26
CA PRO A 575 12.79 27.74 -18.38
C PRO A 575 14.29 27.87 -18.68
N LYS A 576 14.82 29.10 -18.78
CA LYS A 576 16.23 29.36 -19.09
C LYS A 576 17.17 28.68 -18.10
N TYR A 577 16.90 28.82 -16.80
CA TYR A 577 17.79 28.29 -15.77
C TYR A 577 17.63 26.78 -15.58
N VAL A 578 16.41 26.24 -15.71
CA VAL A 578 16.19 24.79 -15.70
C VAL A 578 16.91 24.13 -16.88
N ASP A 579 16.81 24.70 -18.09
CA ASP A 579 17.48 24.17 -19.28
C ASP A 579 19.02 24.24 -19.14
N TRP A 580 19.55 25.33 -18.55
CA TRP A 580 20.98 25.44 -18.21
C TRP A 580 21.43 24.35 -17.22
N PHE A 581 20.66 24.14 -16.15
CA PHE A 581 20.98 23.17 -15.12
C PHE A 581 20.95 21.74 -15.65
N GLN A 582 19.94 21.39 -16.46
CA GLN A 582 19.87 20.08 -17.13
C GLN A 582 20.98 19.88 -18.16
N GLY A 583 21.35 20.93 -18.90
CA GLY A 583 22.44 20.88 -19.87
C GLY A 583 23.79 20.58 -19.22
N ASN A 584 24.02 21.06 -18.01
CA ASN A 584 25.25 20.80 -17.25
C ASN A 584 25.23 19.48 -16.46
N HIS A 585 24.04 18.95 -16.14
CA HIS A 585 23.87 17.73 -15.33
C HIS A 585 22.96 16.69 -16.02
N SER A 586 23.56 15.84 -16.86
CA SER A 586 22.85 14.87 -17.72
C SER A 586 22.04 13.78 -16.98
N ASN A 587 22.27 13.61 -15.68
CA ASN A 587 21.58 12.67 -14.80
C ASN A 587 20.40 13.32 -14.04
N VAL A 588 20.07 14.59 -14.31
CA VAL A 588 18.91 15.28 -13.71
C VAL A 588 17.66 15.15 -14.57
N LYS A 589 16.58 14.62 -13.99
CA LYS A 589 15.26 14.53 -14.64
C LYS A 589 14.37 15.74 -14.27
N ARG A 590 13.70 16.34 -15.27
CA ARG A 590 12.74 17.47 -15.12
C ARG A 590 11.30 16.97 -15.19
N VAL A 591 10.44 17.61 -14.39
CA VAL A 591 8.98 17.49 -14.46
C VAL A 591 8.38 18.89 -14.64
N PRO A 592 7.88 19.25 -15.83
CA PRO A 592 7.20 20.53 -16.03
C PRO A 592 5.76 20.45 -15.52
N VAL A 593 5.36 21.35 -14.61
CA VAL A 593 3.96 21.51 -14.17
C VAL A 593 3.42 22.85 -14.72
N PRO A 594 2.53 22.84 -15.73
CA PRO A 594 2.00 24.07 -16.31
C PRO A 594 1.04 24.79 -15.34
N ALA A 595 1.30 26.07 -15.05
CA ALA A 595 0.40 26.92 -14.26
C ALA A 595 -0.94 27.26 -14.97
N GLN A 596 -1.12 26.89 -16.24
CA GLN A 596 -2.34 27.24 -17.00
C GLN A 596 -3.64 26.60 -16.45
N HIS A 597 -3.55 25.59 -15.58
CA HIS A 597 -4.71 25.01 -14.88
C HIS A 597 -5.12 25.76 -13.60
N ILE A 598 -4.41 26.82 -13.20
CA ILE A 598 -4.73 27.66 -12.03
C ILE A 598 -5.79 28.72 -12.36
N VAL A 599 -6.19 28.84 -13.64
CA VAL A 599 -7.20 29.79 -14.12
C VAL A 599 -8.58 29.13 -14.24
N ALA A 600 -9.28 28.94 -13.12
CA ALA A 600 -10.69 28.55 -13.12
C ALA A 600 -11.66 29.72 -12.84
N CYS A 601 -11.24 30.97 -13.07
CA CYS A 601 -12.10 32.14 -12.83
C CYS A 601 -12.97 32.58 -14.02
N ASN A 602 -12.87 31.95 -15.20
CA ASN A 602 -13.55 32.47 -16.41
C ASN A 602 -14.81 31.68 -16.87
N ASN A 603 -15.29 30.67 -16.12
CA ASN A 603 -16.51 29.95 -16.47
C ASN A 603 -17.37 29.65 -15.23
N VAL A 604 -18.06 30.66 -14.71
CA VAL A 604 -18.99 30.54 -13.56
C VAL A 604 -20.42 30.13 -14.00
N THR A 605 -20.63 29.70 -15.25
CA THR A 605 -21.98 29.35 -15.75
C THR A 605 -22.39 27.88 -15.61
N SER A 606 -21.51 26.98 -15.19
CA SER A 606 -21.87 25.56 -14.96
C SER A 606 -21.89 25.13 -13.49
N HIS A 607 -21.62 26.02 -12.54
CA HIS A 607 -21.54 25.68 -11.11
C HIS A 607 -22.54 26.52 -10.32
N GLN A 608 -23.73 25.97 -10.09
CA GLN A 608 -24.78 26.59 -9.27
C GLN A 608 -24.27 26.78 -7.82
N HIS A 609 -23.79 27.98 -7.51
CA HIS A 609 -23.88 28.52 -6.16
C HIS A 609 -25.12 29.43 -6.10
N HIS A 610 -26.22 28.90 -5.55
CA HIS A 610 -27.38 29.71 -5.20
C HIS A 610 -26.99 30.65 -4.05
N ILE A 611 -26.85 31.94 -4.35
CA ILE A 611 -26.92 33.01 -3.35
C ILE A 611 -28.34 33.56 -3.42
N SER A 612 -29.17 33.26 -2.41
CA SER A 612 -30.43 33.98 -2.23
C SER A 612 -30.13 35.40 -1.80
N SER A 613 -30.54 36.37 -2.62
CA SER A 613 -30.52 37.78 -2.28
C SER A 613 -31.41 38.05 -1.06
N THR A 614 -30.81 38.42 0.07
CA THR A 614 -31.50 39.21 1.10
C THR A 614 -30.71 40.48 1.35
N THR A 615 -31.41 41.59 1.16
CA THR A 615 -31.02 43.00 1.27
C THR A 615 -30.31 43.34 2.59
N PRO A 616 -29.40 44.35 2.59
CA PRO A 616 -28.63 44.72 3.78
C PRO A 616 -29.49 45.51 4.78
N LYS A 617 -29.49 45.09 6.05
CA LYS A 617 -29.92 45.93 7.18
C LYS A 617 -28.70 46.66 7.77
N PRO A 618 -28.82 47.95 8.12
CA PRO A 618 -27.70 48.78 8.52
C PRO A 618 -27.15 48.42 9.91
N MET A 619 -25.85 48.65 10.06
CA MET A 619 -25.05 48.51 11.28
C MET A 619 -25.66 49.28 12.45
N LEU A 620 -25.69 48.65 13.62
CA LEU A 620 -25.83 49.32 14.91
C LEU A 620 -24.58 49.04 15.75
N ASN A 621 -23.91 50.13 16.11
CA ASN A 621 -22.90 50.23 17.17
C ASN A 621 -23.33 49.45 18.42
N ASN A 622 -22.39 48.76 19.07
CA ASN A 622 -22.07 49.00 20.48
C ASN A 622 -20.83 48.23 20.96
N SER A 623 -19.80 49.02 21.28
CA SER A 623 -18.97 48.99 22.49
C SER A 623 -18.67 47.64 23.19
N PHE A 624 -17.37 47.37 23.21
CA PHE A 624 -16.64 46.57 24.19
C PHE A 624 -17.10 46.77 25.65
N VAL A 625 -17.37 45.66 26.35
CA VAL A 625 -17.16 45.55 27.81
C VAL A 625 -16.66 44.14 28.15
N ASN A 626 -15.48 44.09 28.77
CA ASN A 626 -14.86 42.95 29.46
C ASN A 626 -15.81 42.24 30.44
N LYS A 627 -15.81 40.90 30.45
CA LYS A 627 -15.90 40.10 31.68
C LYS A 627 -15.24 38.73 31.51
N GLN A 628 -14.31 38.44 32.42
CA GLN A 628 -13.56 37.21 32.59
C GLN A 628 -14.42 36.08 33.25
N PRO A 629 -13.92 34.83 33.30
CA PRO A 629 -14.70 33.59 33.27
C PRO A 629 -14.98 33.01 34.67
N ASN A 630 -15.97 32.12 34.77
CA ASN A 630 -16.05 31.04 35.76
C ASN A 630 -17.30 30.17 35.52
N GLU A 631 -17.11 28.88 35.20
CA GLU A 631 -17.47 27.75 36.09
C GLU A 631 -17.57 26.41 35.33
N TYR A 632 -16.91 25.42 35.91
CA TYR A 632 -16.94 24.01 35.58
C TYR A 632 -18.35 23.42 35.71
N ARG A 633 -18.79 22.62 34.73
CA ARG A 633 -19.81 21.58 34.96
C ARG A 633 -19.48 20.27 34.26
N LYS A 634 -19.38 19.23 35.09
CA LYS A 634 -19.18 17.80 34.80
C LYS A 634 -20.19 17.29 33.76
N VAL A 635 -19.71 16.56 32.76
CA VAL A 635 -20.53 15.73 31.86
C VAL A 635 -20.41 14.27 32.29
N ARG A 636 -21.56 13.63 32.52
CA ARG A 636 -21.70 12.19 32.79
C ARG A 636 -21.64 11.41 31.47
N VAL A 637 -20.94 10.28 31.52
CA VAL A 637 -20.96 9.20 30.53
C VAL A 637 -22.25 8.38 30.69
N PRO A 638 -22.91 7.96 29.58
CA PRO A 638 -23.78 6.80 29.58
C PRO A 638 -23.15 5.60 28.85
N SER A 639 -23.50 4.45 29.40
CA SER A 639 -23.00 3.10 29.21
C SER A 639 -23.41 2.39 27.91
N SER A 640 -22.57 1.39 27.62
CA SER A 640 -22.68 0.26 26.68
C SER A 640 -24.00 -0.52 26.66
N GLY A 641 -24.35 -1.05 25.48
CA GLY A 641 -25.30 -2.14 25.23
C GLY A 641 -24.65 -3.27 24.39
N PRO A 642 -25.23 -4.48 24.33
CA PRO A 642 -24.49 -5.73 24.53
C PRO A 642 -24.18 -6.56 23.27
N SER A 643 -23.25 -7.50 23.47
CA SER A 643 -22.72 -8.54 22.57
C SER A 643 -23.60 -9.78 22.45
N CYS A 644 -23.51 -10.45 21.29
CA CYS A 644 -24.17 -11.71 20.93
C CYS A 644 -23.61 -12.92 21.70
N SER A 645 -24.50 -13.90 21.93
CA SER A 645 -24.25 -15.23 22.51
C SER A 645 -24.11 -16.30 21.45
#